data_AF-A0AAD4LCF8-F1
#
_entry.id   AF-A0AAD4LCF8-F1
#
_cell.length_a   1.000
_cell.length_b   1.000
_cell.length_c   1.000
_cell.angle_alpha   90.00
_cell.angle_beta   90.00
_cell.angle_gamma   90.00
#
_symmetry.space_group_name_H-M   'P 1'
#
loop_
_entity.id
_entity.type
_entity.pdbx_description
1 polymer ?
#
loop_
_entity_poly.entity_id
_entity_poly.type
_entity_poly.pdbx_seq_one_letter_code
_entity_poly.pdbx_strand_id
1 'polypeptide(L)'
;MSTPVPLSPSTSLPDPLGKFSLPPRADIILRSSDSHDFPVQKLYVVDSSLVLGKQIMAATCHSIGPDSEATCVDGETKDTLFQVPVVPVAENHTIISSLLTFVFPVSPILPPTIEQILELLSVAEKYRMTNALTQIRDCASRRDPPFISPENALHVYCLALNYGLIKEMLEAAEITLKSPMTVESLEDKLDTMSGMTLYKLWKYRQRVLSNLTVSLIDPDEFFSSRVYQILCDEDLACVELSDYGDARGIPLWLDQYLDSVTEDLACFDLTTFHLTLSSHVSPTGSRCEHCTSIPHKTIREFWAALTAVVREGIRNAEELSVAEEEIHSQSSISTTAEAFPLPEGLNLPGADVILRSSDLVSFHVHKSILAISSPFFTGLFSLPQPPDGEAIGGLPVVQVSEDAELLHGLFTVLYPIPSAIPDSYEKALALLSASQKYNMTTVQSTIRSEIGRQLPTTDAAFRAYAIAYSKQLIPEIETTALLTLDHPMTFEVIADALPLFEGSALGDLVRFRKRCRDNFVSFFEGFVDGSDNLSSIWFGCQKTKRPLSASQNDKGVLAGWLRDLILQHTESLKGSYTNPLPNPSSLREDFVAALRVHVSGTSCPSCSTLGATEGVAFFDQLNRRISKVRDEEPFRRDTGVSNMSVDLGNPDA
;
A
#
# COMPACT_ATOMS: atom_id res chain seq x y z
N MET A 1 42.76 8.62 -44.12
CA MET A 1 41.29 8.60 -44.26
C MET A 1 40.73 8.74 -42.87
N SER A 2 40.19 9.91 -42.59
CA SER A 2 39.83 10.38 -41.25
C SER A 2 38.60 9.66 -40.71
N THR A 3 38.67 9.34 -39.43
CA THR A 3 37.58 8.83 -38.60
C THR A 3 36.41 9.83 -38.55
N PRO A 4 35.14 9.38 -38.62
CA PRO A 4 34.02 10.25 -38.34
C PRO A 4 33.81 10.39 -36.83
N VAL A 5 33.70 11.63 -36.38
CA VAL A 5 33.33 12.05 -35.02
C VAL A 5 31.87 11.66 -34.76
N PRO A 6 31.50 11.10 -33.60
CA PRO A 6 30.09 10.86 -33.27
C PRO A 6 29.42 12.20 -32.93
N LEU A 7 28.40 12.55 -33.72
CA LEU A 7 27.47 13.64 -33.44
C LEU A 7 26.60 13.25 -32.24
N SER A 8 26.75 13.96 -31.12
CA SER A 8 25.81 13.96 -30.02
C SER A 8 24.45 14.50 -30.52
N PRO A 9 23.31 13.81 -30.33
CA PRO A 9 22.02 14.45 -30.50
C PRO A 9 21.73 15.26 -29.23
N SER A 10 22.17 16.52 -29.21
CA SER A 10 21.62 17.53 -28.32
C SER A 10 20.24 17.92 -28.83
N THR A 11 19.23 17.08 -28.58
CA THR A 11 17.83 17.42 -28.76
C THR A 11 17.43 18.34 -27.61
N SER A 12 17.81 19.61 -27.74
CA SER A 12 17.13 20.67 -26.99
C SER A 12 15.67 20.66 -27.42
N LEU A 13 14.78 20.41 -26.46
CA LEU A 13 13.35 20.66 -26.64
C LEU A 13 13.19 22.11 -27.13
N PRO A 14 12.35 22.36 -28.14
CA PRO A 14 12.08 23.72 -28.58
C PRO A 14 11.48 24.49 -27.40
N ASP A 15 12.15 25.57 -27.01
CA ASP A 15 11.70 26.49 -25.97
C ASP A 15 10.27 26.97 -26.31
N PRO A 16 9.23 26.55 -25.57
CA PRO A 16 7.85 26.94 -25.86
C PRO A 16 7.65 28.46 -25.75
N LEU A 17 8.60 29.17 -25.12
CA LEU A 17 8.58 30.61 -24.87
C LEU A 17 9.35 31.43 -25.90
N GLY A 18 9.94 30.83 -26.94
CA GLY A 18 10.52 31.58 -28.06
C GLY A 18 9.54 32.50 -28.80
N LYS A 19 8.24 32.44 -28.45
CA LYS A 19 7.17 33.33 -28.91
C LYS A 19 6.63 34.31 -27.87
N PHE A 20 7.21 34.43 -26.67
CA PHE A 20 7.05 35.64 -25.87
C PHE A 20 7.97 36.72 -26.44
N SER A 21 7.58 37.26 -27.60
CA SER A 21 7.99 38.63 -27.91
C SER A 21 7.43 39.49 -26.78
N LEU A 22 8.33 39.98 -25.91
CA LEU A 22 8.04 40.87 -24.78
C LEU A 22 6.71 41.61 -24.98
N PRO A 23 5.69 41.41 -24.13
CA PRO A 23 4.61 42.39 -24.09
C PRO A 23 5.30 43.73 -23.80
N PRO A 24 5.10 44.79 -24.62
CA PRO A 24 5.90 46.02 -24.56
C PRO A 24 5.70 46.86 -23.26
N ARG A 25 5.17 46.25 -22.19
CA ARG A 25 4.67 46.87 -20.96
C ARG A 25 4.74 45.93 -19.73
N ALA A 26 5.71 45.02 -19.64
CA ALA A 26 5.88 44.23 -18.42
C ALA A 26 6.19 45.16 -17.22
N ASP A 27 5.44 45.01 -16.13
CA ASP A 27 5.50 45.85 -14.93
C ASP A 27 5.87 45.05 -13.66
N ILE A 28 6.01 43.72 -13.78
CA ILE A 28 6.59 42.82 -12.78
C ILE A 28 7.41 41.70 -13.45
N ILE A 29 8.34 41.10 -12.70
CA ILE A 29 9.06 39.87 -13.08
C ILE A 29 8.70 38.78 -12.10
N LEU A 30 8.16 37.65 -12.57
CA LEU A 30 8.05 36.44 -11.77
C LEU A 30 9.33 35.63 -11.93
N ARG A 31 9.99 35.26 -10.83
CA ARG A 31 11.22 34.45 -10.84
C ARG A 31 10.93 33.05 -10.33
N SER A 32 11.09 32.04 -11.17
CA SER A 32 10.94 30.63 -10.79
C SER A 32 12.03 30.17 -9.81
N SER A 33 11.82 29.01 -9.17
CA SER A 33 12.79 28.44 -8.22
C SER A 33 14.12 28.05 -8.85
N ASP A 34 14.13 27.75 -10.15
CA ASP A 34 15.33 27.53 -10.97
C ASP A 34 15.89 28.82 -11.61
N SER A 35 15.48 29.99 -11.10
CA SER A 35 16.00 31.32 -11.47
C SER A 35 15.73 31.78 -12.91
N HIS A 36 14.64 31.31 -13.53
CA HIS A 36 14.16 31.89 -14.79
C HIS A 36 13.23 33.07 -14.52
N ASP A 37 13.46 34.16 -15.29
CA ASP A 37 12.71 35.41 -15.15
C ASP A 37 11.62 35.51 -16.22
N PHE A 38 10.38 35.68 -15.76
CA PHE A 38 9.19 35.86 -16.59
C PHE A 38 8.68 37.30 -16.48
N PRO A 39 9.01 38.18 -17.44
CA PRO A 39 8.48 39.54 -17.46
C PRO A 39 7.00 39.51 -17.88
N VAL A 40 6.11 39.93 -16.99
CA VAL A 40 4.66 39.82 -17.17
C VAL A 40 3.92 41.09 -16.78
N GLN A 41 2.65 41.20 -17.20
CA GLN A 41 1.75 42.27 -16.77
C GLN A 41 1.00 41.87 -15.50
N LYS A 42 1.16 42.66 -14.44
CA LYS A 42 0.56 42.51 -13.11
C LYS A 42 -0.95 42.39 -13.18
N LEU A 43 -1.61 43.14 -14.07
CA LEU A 43 -3.06 43.12 -14.24
C LEU A 43 -3.60 41.69 -14.44
N TYR A 44 -3.07 40.97 -15.43
CA TYR A 44 -3.52 39.61 -15.75
C TYR A 44 -3.28 38.62 -14.60
N VAL A 45 -2.15 38.74 -13.90
CA VAL A 45 -1.79 37.84 -12.80
C VAL A 45 -2.63 38.11 -11.55
N VAL A 46 -2.86 39.39 -11.20
CA VAL A 46 -3.69 39.80 -10.05
C VAL A 46 -5.15 39.42 -10.27
N ASP A 47 -5.68 39.64 -11.47
CA ASP A 47 -7.07 39.31 -11.80
C ASP A 47 -7.30 37.79 -11.83
N SER A 48 -6.27 37.02 -12.17
CA SER A 48 -6.35 35.56 -12.25
C SER A 48 -6.04 34.86 -10.91
N SER A 49 -5.30 35.51 -10.00
CA SER A 49 -4.91 34.92 -8.71
C SER A 49 -4.95 35.93 -7.57
N LEU A 50 -5.82 35.66 -6.60
CA LEU A 50 -5.87 36.42 -5.35
C LEU A 50 -4.60 36.23 -4.49
N VAL A 51 -3.97 35.05 -4.57
CA VAL A 51 -2.79 34.70 -3.77
C VAL A 51 -1.55 35.42 -4.30
N LEU A 52 -1.26 35.25 -5.59
CA LEU A 52 -0.17 35.98 -6.24
C LEU A 52 -0.44 37.47 -6.22
N GLY A 53 -1.69 37.90 -6.37
CA GLY A 53 -2.06 39.31 -6.23
C GLY A 53 -1.61 39.91 -4.90
N LYS A 54 -1.87 39.24 -3.77
CA LYS A 54 -1.38 39.67 -2.46
C LYS A 54 0.14 39.67 -2.37
N GLN A 55 0.82 38.64 -2.88
CA GLN A 55 2.29 38.56 -2.87
C GLN A 55 2.93 39.70 -3.69
N ILE A 56 2.38 39.98 -4.87
CA ILE A 56 2.84 41.07 -5.73
C ILE A 56 2.61 42.42 -5.05
N MET A 57 1.46 42.63 -4.40
CA MET A 57 1.21 43.88 -3.64
C MET A 57 2.20 44.05 -2.48
N ALA A 58 2.47 42.98 -1.72
CA ALA A 58 3.46 43.01 -0.65
C ALA A 58 4.86 43.35 -1.20
N ALA A 59 5.30 42.72 -2.29
CA ALA A 59 6.59 43.00 -2.91
C ALA A 59 6.70 44.44 -3.44
N THR A 60 5.60 44.99 -3.99
CA THR A 60 5.55 46.37 -4.49
C THR A 60 5.60 47.41 -3.35
N CYS A 61 5.07 47.08 -2.16
CA CYS A 61 5.14 47.97 -0.99
C CYS A 61 6.55 48.01 -0.36
N HIS A 62 7.32 46.92 -0.40
CA HIS A 62 8.69 46.90 0.13
C HIS A 62 9.70 47.65 -0.76
N SER A 63 9.37 47.85 -2.05
CA SER A 63 10.14 48.73 -2.95
C SER A 63 9.88 50.23 -2.74
N ILE A 64 8.93 50.62 -1.87
CA ILE A 64 8.60 52.01 -1.54
C ILE A 64 8.83 52.22 -0.04
N GLY A 65 10.08 52.43 0.37
CA GLY A 65 10.42 52.81 1.74
C GLY A 65 10.08 54.28 2.06
N PRO A 66 10.02 54.70 3.35
CA PRO A 66 9.56 56.04 3.77
C PRO A 66 10.54 57.20 3.51
N ASP A 67 11.76 56.94 3.02
CA ASP A 67 12.85 57.93 2.99
C ASP A 67 12.95 58.74 1.68
N SER A 68 11.84 58.99 1.01
CA SER A 68 11.80 59.93 -0.13
C SER A 68 11.15 61.25 0.29
N GLU A 69 11.81 61.95 1.22
CA GLU A 69 11.60 63.38 1.37
C GLU A 69 12.15 64.11 0.14
N ALA A 70 11.28 64.93 -0.44
CA ALA A 70 11.58 65.76 -1.58
C ALA A 70 12.65 66.81 -1.26
N THR A 71 13.82 66.68 -1.88
CA THR A 71 14.71 67.82 -2.12
C THR A 71 14.83 68.06 -3.61
N CYS A 72 14.22 69.15 -4.07
CA CYS A 72 14.38 69.72 -5.39
C CYS A 72 15.81 70.26 -5.54
N VAL A 73 16.59 69.72 -6.48
CA VAL A 73 17.75 70.40 -7.07
C VAL A 73 17.84 70.04 -8.56
N ASP A 74 18.01 71.07 -9.38
CA ASP A 74 18.05 71.07 -10.84
C ASP A 74 19.12 70.16 -11.47
N GLY A 75 18.77 69.62 -12.64
CA GLY A 75 19.72 69.42 -13.75
C GLY A 75 20.53 68.13 -13.75
N GLU A 76 19.98 67.09 -14.41
CA GLU A 76 20.63 66.15 -15.35
C GLU A 76 19.77 64.87 -15.41
N THR A 77 19.11 64.65 -16.54
CA THR A 77 18.43 63.39 -16.87
C THR A 77 19.45 62.25 -16.92
N LYS A 78 19.58 61.52 -15.81
CA LYS A 78 20.12 60.16 -15.78
C LYS A 78 19.00 59.24 -15.35
N ASP A 79 18.77 58.20 -16.15
CA ASP A 79 17.81 57.12 -15.94
C ASP A 79 17.77 56.65 -14.48
N THR A 80 16.81 57.15 -13.70
CA THR A 80 16.22 56.38 -12.61
C THR A 80 15.47 55.22 -13.26
N LEU A 81 16.21 54.17 -13.62
CA LEU A 81 15.68 52.91 -14.11
C LEU A 81 14.63 52.44 -13.09
N PHE A 82 13.37 52.48 -13.50
CA PHE A 82 12.26 51.81 -12.84
C PHE A 82 12.64 50.33 -12.67
N GLN A 83 13.15 49.97 -11.49
CA GLN A 83 13.52 48.59 -11.21
C GLN A 83 12.22 47.80 -11.10
N VAL A 84 11.92 47.03 -12.14
CA VAL A 84 10.72 46.20 -12.22
C VAL A 84 10.72 45.25 -11.00
N PRO A 85 9.67 45.24 -10.15
CA PRO A 85 9.62 44.38 -8.97
C PRO A 85 9.75 42.91 -9.35
N VAL A 86 10.67 42.21 -8.68
CA VAL A 86 10.89 40.77 -8.85
C VAL A 86 10.14 40.04 -7.74
N VAL A 87 9.26 39.12 -8.12
CA VAL A 87 8.47 38.29 -7.20
C VAL A 87 8.93 36.84 -7.37
N PRO A 88 9.58 36.25 -6.35
CA PRO A 88 9.98 34.85 -6.41
C PRO A 88 8.75 33.93 -6.27
N VAL A 89 8.70 32.89 -7.08
CA VAL A 89 7.71 31.80 -7.02
C VAL A 89 8.44 30.48 -6.76
N ALA A 90 7.76 29.53 -6.12
CA ALA A 90 8.40 28.29 -5.65
C ALA A 90 8.54 27.23 -6.75
N GLU A 91 7.82 27.41 -7.85
CA GLU A 91 7.65 26.44 -8.92
C GLU A 91 8.75 26.62 -9.98
N ASN A 92 9.02 25.53 -10.70
CA ASN A 92 10.02 25.51 -11.78
C ASN A 92 9.55 26.33 -13.01
N HIS A 93 10.48 26.60 -13.93
CA HIS A 93 10.18 27.39 -15.12
C HIS A 93 9.15 26.72 -16.05
N THR A 94 9.11 25.39 -16.17
CA THR A 94 8.19 24.68 -17.08
C THR A 94 6.75 24.83 -16.64
N ILE A 95 6.47 24.67 -15.34
CA ILE A 95 5.13 24.78 -14.78
C ILE A 95 4.65 26.24 -14.80
N ILE A 96 5.51 27.19 -14.42
CA ILE A 96 5.16 28.62 -14.50
C ILE A 96 4.92 29.05 -15.94
N SER A 97 5.79 28.66 -16.87
CA SER A 97 5.61 28.91 -18.31
C SER A 97 4.23 28.44 -18.80
N SER A 98 3.89 27.17 -18.56
CA SER A 98 2.59 26.61 -18.91
C SER A 98 1.45 27.35 -18.21
N LEU A 99 1.53 27.61 -16.91
CA LEU A 99 0.50 28.34 -16.15
C LEU A 99 0.22 29.71 -16.75
N LEU A 100 1.27 30.44 -17.13
CA LEU A 100 1.13 31.76 -17.75
C LEU A 100 0.41 31.68 -19.10
N THR A 101 0.54 30.59 -19.86
CA THR A 101 -0.23 30.41 -21.11
C THR A 101 -1.74 30.33 -20.90
N PHE A 102 -2.20 29.95 -19.71
CA PHE A 102 -3.62 29.91 -19.35
C PHE A 102 -4.14 31.22 -18.73
N VAL A 103 -3.22 32.09 -18.28
CA VAL A 103 -3.53 33.40 -17.69
C VAL A 103 -3.54 34.50 -18.75
N PHE A 104 -2.61 34.43 -19.70
CA PHE A 104 -2.49 35.40 -20.78
C PHE A 104 -3.34 35.02 -22.00
N PRO A 105 -3.71 35.98 -22.86
CA PRO A 105 -4.47 35.73 -24.09
C PRO A 105 -3.57 35.11 -25.18
N VAL A 106 -2.97 33.97 -24.87
CA VAL A 106 -2.14 33.16 -25.77
C VAL A 106 -2.75 31.75 -25.87
N SER A 107 -2.29 30.97 -26.83
CA SER A 107 -2.73 29.58 -26.93
C SER A 107 -2.30 28.81 -25.67
N PRO A 108 -3.21 28.11 -24.97
CA PRO A 108 -2.88 27.32 -23.80
C PRO A 108 -1.98 26.15 -24.17
N ILE A 109 -0.92 25.93 -23.40
CA ILE A 109 0.04 24.84 -23.61
C ILE A 109 0.14 24.01 -22.34
N LEU A 110 -0.32 22.77 -22.43
CA LEU A 110 -0.12 21.78 -21.37
C LEU A 110 1.32 21.28 -21.37
N PRO A 111 1.88 20.99 -20.19
CA PRO A 111 3.13 20.25 -20.08
C PRO A 111 3.06 18.87 -20.76
N PRO A 112 4.19 18.31 -21.20
CA PRO A 112 4.22 17.04 -21.93
C PRO A 112 3.80 15.84 -21.06
N THR A 113 4.20 15.78 -19.78
CA THR A 113 3.99 14.59 -18.93
C THR A 113 2.79 14.71 -18.00
N ILE A 114 2.28 13.56 -17.53
CA ILE A 114 1.13 13.48 -16.61
C ILE A 114 1.49 14.12 -15.26
N GLU A 115 2.70 13.84 -14.77
CA GLU A 115 3.23 14.39 -13.51
C GLU A 115 3.21 15.92 -13.54
N GLN A 116 3.67 16.51 -14.64
CA GLN A 116 3.73 17.96 -14.80
C GLN A 116 2.33 18.57 -14.97
N ILE A 117 1.37 17.84 -15.55
CA ILE A 117 -0.03 18.33 -15.65
C ILE A 117 -0.68 18.33 -14.26
N LEU A 118 -0.48 17.27 -13.47
CA LEU A 118 -0.96 17.22 -12.09
C LEU A 118 -0.26 18.28 -11.23
N GLU A 119 1.05 18.47 -11.39
CA GLU A 119 1.77 19.56 -10.74
C GLU A 119 1.17 20.93 -11.13
N LEU A 120 0.92 21.17 -12.42
CA LEU A 120 0.30 22.39 -12.91
C LEU A 120 -1.10 22.63 -12.31
N LEU A 121 -1.93 21.59 -12.21
CA LEU A 121 -3.24 21.66 -11.54
C LEU A 121 -3.08 22.02 -10.07
N SER A 122 -2.16 21.37 -9.35
CA SER A 122 -1.89 21.64 -7.93
C SER A 122 -1.43 23.09 -7.71
N VAL A 123 -0.62 23.63 -8.63
CA VAL A 123 -0.13 25.01 -8.58
C VAL A 123 -1.25 26.00 -8.86
N ALA A 124 -2.12 25.72 -9.84
CA ALA A 124 -3.28 26.54 -10.13
C ALA A 124 -4.28 26.56 -8.95
N GLU A 125 -4.43 25.46 -8.23
CA GLU A 125 -5.22 25.39 -6.99
C GLU A 125 -4.57 26.13 -5.82
N LYS A 126 -3.27 25.93 -5.60
CA LYS A 126 -2.45 26.67 -4.62
C LYS A 126 -2.60 28.19 -4.80
N TYR A 127 -2.58 28.66 -6.05
CA TYR A 127 -2.76 30.08 -6.39
C TYR A 127 -4.21 30.51 -6.55
N ARG A 128 -5.19 29.61 -6.33
CA ARG A 128 -6.63 29.86 -6.44
C ARG A 128 -7.05 30.44 -7.79
N MET A 129 -6.45 29.95 -8.87
CA MET A 129 -6.74 30.35 -10.24
C MET A 129 -7.89 29.50 -10.82
N THR A 130 -9.13 29.76 -10.39
CA THR A 130 -10.31 28.94 -10.76
C THR A 130 -10.57 28.85 -12.27
N ASN A 131 -10.39 29.96 -13.00
CA ASN A 131 -10.54 30.00 -14.45
C ASN A 131 -9.44 29.19 -15.16
N ALA A 132 -8.20 29.31 -14.70
CA ALA A 132 -7.08 28.53 -15.24
C ALA A 132 -7.27 27.05 -14.97
N LEU A 133 -7.67 26.64 -13.75
CA LEU A 133 -8.00 25.26 -13.41
C LEU A 133 -9.03 24.66 -14.36
N THR A 134 -10.11 25.39 -14.64
CA THR A 134 -11.17 24.94 -15.56
C THR A 134 -10.65 24.74 -16.97
N GLN A 135 -9.84 25.68 -17.47
CA GLN A 135 -9.24 25.59 -18.80
C GLN A 135 -8.20 24.47 -18.90
N ILE A 136 -7.34 24.29 -17.89
CA ILE A 136 -6.35 23.21 -17.83
C ILE A 136 -7.06 21.86 -17.91
N ARG A 137 -8.13 21.66 -17.14
CA ARG A 137 -8.95 20.45 -17.15
C ARG A 137 -9.61 20.19 -18.51
N ASP A 138 -10.21 21.21 -19.12
CA ASP A 138 -10.82 21.10 -20.45
C ASP A 138 -9.78 20.77 -21.54
N CYS A 139 -8.59 21.38 -21.48
CA CYS A 139 -7.49 21.03 -22.36
C CYS A 139 -7.00 19.59 -22.13
N ALA A 140 -6.93 19.15 -20.87
CA ALA A 140 -6.50 17.79 -20.54
C ALA A 140 -7.52 16.74 -21.02
N SER A 141 -8.83 17.01 -20.88
CA SER A 141 -9.88 16.09 -21.33
C SER A 141 -9.97 15.92 -22.84
N ARG A 142 -9.42 16.86 -23.63
CA ARG A 142 -9.42 16.81 -25.10
C ARG A 142 -8.20 16.09 -25.67
N ARG A 143 -7.29 15.58 -24.84
CA ARG A 143 -6.14 14.79 -25.31
C ARG A 143 -6.60 13.46 -25.89
N ASP A 144 -5.82 13.00 -26.88
CA ASP A 144 -5.90 11.66 -27.44
C ASP A 144 -4.51 11.02 -27.34
N PRO A 145 -4.30 9.99 -26.49
CA PRO A 145 -5.29 9.32 -25.62
C PRO A 145 -5.80 10.22 -24.46
N PRO A 146 -6.92 9.85 -23.81
CA PRO A 146 -7.46 10.61 -22.67
C PRO A 146 -6.44 10.77 -21.55
N PHE A 147 -6.56 11.87 -20.80
CA PHE A 147 -5.64 12.21 -19.70
C PHE A 147 -5.58 11.12 -18.62
N ILE A 148 -6.74 10.57 -18.25
CA ILE A 148 -6.87 9.44 -17.34
C ILE A 148 -7.44 8.26 -18.13
N SER A 149 -6.74 7.14 -18.09
CA SER A 149 -7.03 5.92 -18.84
C SER A 149 -6.79 4.69 -17.95
N PRO A 150 -7.36 3.52 -18.28
CA PRO A 150 -7.20 2.32 -17.45
C PRO A 150 -5.75 1.92 -17.17
N GLU A 151 -4.83 2.16 -18.11
CA GLU A 151 -3.42 1.85 -17.96
C GLU A 151 -2.69 2.76 -16.96
N ASN A 152 -3.09 4.05 -16.89
CA ASN A 152 -2.44 5.06 -16.05
C ASN A 152 -3.23 5.43 -14.79
N ALA A 153 -4.48 4.96 -14.63
CA ALA A 153 -5.38 5.37 -13.56
C ALA A 153 -4.79 5.20 -12.17
N LEU A 154 -4.12 4.08 -11.88
CA LEU A 154 -3.46 3.86 -10.59
C LEU A 154 -2.33 4.87 -10.32
N HIS A 155 -1.56 5.21 -11.35
CA HIS A 155 -0.47 6.19 -11.24
C HIS A 155 -1.03 7.60 -11.03
N VAL A 156 -2.04 7.98 -11.80
CA VAL A 156 -2.76 9.26 -11.64
C VAL A 156 -3.39 9.36 -10.24
N TYR A 157 -4.01 8.30 -9.75
CA TYR A 157 -4.58 8.24 -8.40
C TYR A 157 -3.53 8.53 -7.33
N CYS A 158 -2.38 7.86 -7.39
CA CYS A 158 -1.26 8.08 -6.45
C CYS A 158 -0.77 9.52 -6.47
N LEU A 159 -0.52 10.07 -7.66
CA LEU A 159 -0.02 11.44 -7.81
C LEU A 159 -1.05 12.47 -7.38
N ALA A 160 -2.32 12.31 -7.78
CA ALA A 160 -3.40 13.21 -7.43
C ALA A 160 -3.61 13.24 -5.90
N LEU A 161 -3.55 12.07 -5.23
CA LEU A 161 -3.59 11.99 -3.77
C LEU A 161 -2.41 12.74 -3.13
N ASN A 162 -1.19 12.59 -3.66
CA ASN A 162 -0.01 13.30 -3.16
C ASN A 162 -0.10 14.83 -3.36
N TYR A 163 -0.70 15.28 -4.46
CA TYR A 163 -0.92 16.71 -4.75
C TYR A 163 -2.17 17.30 -4.08
N GLY A 164 -3.01 16.49 -3.43
CA GLY A 164 -4.28 16.91 -2.85
C GLY A 164 -5.38 17.23 -3.87
N LEU A 165 -5.25 16.71 -5.11
CA LEU A 165 -6.16 16.95 -6.22
C LEU A 165 -7.35 15.99 -6.16
N ILE A 166 -8.37 16.34 -5.37
CA ILE A 166 -9.53 15.48 -5.08
C ILE A 166 -10.27 15.04 -6.35
N LYS A 167 -10.50 15.95 -7.31
CA LYS A 167 -11.29 15.65 -8.51
C LYS A 167 -10.60 14.59 -9.38
N GLU A 168 -9.33 14.82 -9.70
CA GLU A 168 -8.52 13.93 -10.52
C GLU A 168 -8.27 12.59 -9.82
N MET A 169 -8.16 12.61 -8.48
CA MET A 169 -8.06 11.40 -7.66
C MET A 169 -9.33 10.55 -7.78
N LEU A 170 -10.52 11.13 -7.62
CA LEU A 170 -11.78 10.38 -7.69
C LEU A 170 -12.06 9.85 -9.10
N GLU A 171 -11.80 10.65 -10.15
CA GLU A 171 -11.94 10.20 -11.54
C GLU A 171 -11.01 9.01 -11.85
N ALA A 172 -9.78 9.06 -11.34
CA ALA A 172 -8.85 7.94 -11.44
C ALA A 172 -9.33 6.72 -10.64
N ALA A 173 -9.82 6.92 -9.41
CA ALA A 173 -10.35 5.84 -8.56
C ALA A 173 -11.54 5.14 -9.24
N GLU A 174 -12.47 5.89 -9.83
CA GLU A 174 -13.61 5.35 -10.58
C GLU A 174 -13.14 4.44 -11.72
N ILE A 175 -12.17 4.89 -12.53
CA ILE A 175 -11.64 4.11 -13.64
C ILE A 175 -11.01 2.81 -13.14
N THR A 176 -10.37 2.80 -11.97
CA THR A 176 -9.80 1.57 -11.41
C THR A 176 -10.87 0.54 -11.06
N LEU A 177 -12.12 0.92 -10.77
CA LEU A 177 -13.18 -0.04 -10.42
C LEU A 177 -13.45 -1.11 -11.50
N LYS A 178 -13.10 -0.81 -12.77
CA LYS A 178 -13.25 -1.75 -13.89
C LYS A 178 -12.16 -2.82 -13.97
N SER A 179 -11.13 -2.70 -13.14
CA SER A 179 -10.00 -3.61 -13.09
C SER A 179 -9.97 -4.33 -11.74
N PRO A 180 -9.67 -5.64 -11.71
CA PRO A 180 -9.63 -6.40 -10.47
C PRO A 180 -8.54 -5.86 -9.53
N MET A 181 -8.88 -5.72 -8.25
CA MET A 181 -7.95 -5.30 -7.19
C MET A 181 -7.45 -6.51 -6.42
N THR A 182 -6.51 -7.26 -6.99
CA THR A 182 -5.84 -8.35 -6.29
C THR A 182 -4.37 -8.03 -6.09
N VAL A 183 -3.73 -8.69 -5.12
CA VAL A 183 -2.28 -8.49 -4.89
C VAL A 183 -1.50 -8.93 -6.13
N GLU A 184 -1.98 -9.96 -6.82
CA GLU A 184 -1.43 -10.46 -8.07
C GLU A 184 -1.57 -9.46 -9.23
N SER A 185 -2.71 -8.76 -9.35
CA SER A 185 -2.91 -7.79 -10.42
C SER A 185 -2.07 -6.52 -10.26
N LEU A 186 -1.62 -6.22 -9.04
CA LEU A 186 -0.88 -5.02 -8.69
C LEU A 186 0.62 -5.23 -8.51
N GLU A 187 1.13 -6.45 -8.68
CA GLU A 187 2.51 -6.84 -8.35
C GLU A 187 3.57 -5.84 -8.84
N ASP A 188 3.54 -5.49 -10.13
CA ASP A 188 4.51 -4.59 -10.77
C ASP A 188 4.47 -3.15 -10.22
N LYS A 189 3.43 -2.81 -9.45
CA LYS A 189 3.15 -1.47 -8.90
C LYS A 189 3.29 -1.42 -7.38
N LEU A 190 3.44 -2.55 -6.68
CA LEU A 190 3.53 -2.58 -5.22
C LEU A 190 4.78 -1.88 -4.67
N ASP A 191 5.85 -1.79 -5.46
CA ASP A 191 7.09 -1.09 -5.06
C ASP A 191 6.98 0.43 -5.13
N THR A 192 6.07 0.95 -5.97
CA THR A 192 5.92 2.39 -6.21
C THR A 192 4.79 3.00 -5.38
N MET A 193 3.81 2.19 -4.98
CA MET A 193 2.65 2.63 -4.22
C MET A 193 2.88 2.55 -2.72
N SER A 194 2.50 3.59 -1.98
CA SER A 194 2.48 3.51 -0.52
C SER A 194 1.35 2.60 -0.03
N GLY A 195 1.57 1.89 1.08
CA GLY A 195 0.53 1.06 1.69
C GLY A 195 -0.72 1.85 2.10
N MET A 196 -0.55 3.11 2.54
CA MET A 196 -1.65 4.02 2.80
C MET A 196 -2.48 4.34 1.54
N THR A 197 -1.83 4.57 0.41
CA THR A 197 -2.51 4.83 -0.88
C THR A 197 -3.33 3.61 -1.30
N LEU A 198 -2.77 2.40 -1.18
CA LEU A 198 -3.47 1.15 -1.46
C LEU A 198 -4.68 0.95 -0.52
N TYR A 199 -4.51 1.23 0.77
CA TYR A 199 -5.59 1.16 1.75
C TYR A 199 -6.74 2.12 1.42
N LYS A 200 -6.44 3.39 1.12
CA LYS A 200 -7.47 4.37 0.73
C LYS A 200 -8.23 3.93 -0.51
N LEU A 201 -7.53 3.42 -1.53
CA LEU A 201 -8.16 2.92 -2.74
C LEU A 201 -9.05 1.70 -2.47
N TRP A 202 -8.56 0.74 -1.69
CA TRP A 202 -9.33 -0.45 -1.30
C TRP A 202 -10.59 -0.05 -0.51
N LYS A 203 -10.45 0.84 0.48
CA LYS A 203 -11.57 1.34 1.29
C LYS A 203 -12.61 2.06 0.43
N TYR A 204 -12.18 2.86 -0.54
CA TYR A 204 -13.07 3.47 -1.52
C TYR A 204 -13.85 2.41 -2.31
N ARG A 205 -13.17 1.38 -2.85
CA ARG A 205 -13.84 0.28 -3.56
C ARG A 205 -14.85 -0.43 -2.68
N GLN A 206 -14.48 -0.77 -1.44
CA GLN A 206 -15.37 -1.43 -0.48
C GLN A 206 -16.63 -0.60 -0.20
N ARG A 207 -16.51 0.73 -0.11
CA ARG A 207 -17.67 1.61 0.02
C ARG A 207 -18.60 1.53 -1.17
N VAL A 208 -18.05 1.60 -2.38
CA VAL A 208 -18.84 1.46 -3.61
C VAL A 208 -19.59 0.13 -3.59
N LEU A 209 -18.88 -0.99 -3.36
CA LEU A 209 -19.49 -2.32 -3.31
C LEU A 209 -20.55 -2.44 -2.20
N SER A 210 -20.31 -1.87 -1.02
CA SER A 210 -21.29 -1.86 0.07
C SER A 210 -22.56 -1.07 -0.28
N ASN A 211 -22.42 0.09 -0.94
CA ASN A 211 -23.55 0.90 -1.40
C ASN A 211 -24.37 0.15 -2.46
N LEU A 212 -23.71 -0.57 -3.35
CA LEU A 212 -24.37 -1.40 -4.36
C LEU A 212 -25.05 -2.61 -3.75
N THR A 213 -24.43 -3.23 -2.76
CA THR A 213 -25.04 -4.34 -2.00
C THR A 213 -26.33 -3.86 -1.34
N VAL A 214 -26.32 -2.72 -0.67
CA VAL A 214 -27.55 -2.13 -0.10
C VAL A 214 -28.58 -1.82 -1.20
N SER A 215 -28.17 -1.32 -2.36
CA SER A 215 -29.15 -0.91 -3.40
C SER A 215 -29.71 -2.07 -4.24
N LEU A 216 -28.92 -3.13 -4.44
CA LEU A 216 -29.23 -4.23 -5.37
C LEU A 216 -29.58 -5.53 -4.65
N ILE A 217 -29.08 -5.73 -3.43
CA ILE A 217 -29.23 -6.99 -2.69
C ILE A 217 -30.25 -6.85 -1.56
N ASP A 218 -30.27 -5.73 -0.83
CA ASP A 218 -31.26 -5.49 0.22
C ASP A 218 -32.67 -5.47 -0.36
N PRO A 219 -33.60 -6.31 0.12
CA PRO A 219 -34.94 -6.41 -0.45
C PRO A 219 -35.73 -5.10 -0.40
N ASP A 220 -35.66 -4.35 0.69
CA ASP A 220 -36.52 -3.17 0.90
C ASP A 220 -36.14 -2.04 -0.07
N GLU A 221 -34.84 -1.82 -0.27
CA GLU A 221 -34.31 -0.87 -1.24
C GLU A 221 -34.49 -1.36 -2.68
N PHE A 222 -34.22 -2.65 -2.93
CA PHE A 222 -34.34 -3.22 -4.28
C PHE A 222 -35.76 -3.14 -4.82
N PHE A 223 -36.78 -3.47 -4.02
CA PHE A 223 -38.20 -3.37 -4.44
C PHE A 223 -38.66 -1.94 -4.70
N SER A 224 -38.04 -0.97 -4.03
CA SER A 224 -38.30 0.45 -4.23
C SER A 224 -37.58 1.00 -5.47
N SER A 225 -36.61 0.26 -6.01
CA SER A 225 -35.76 0.71 -7.12
C SER A 225 -36.48 0.73 -8.47
N ARG A 226 -35.98 1.61 -9.37
CA ARG A 226 -36.41 1.63 -10.78
C ARG A 226 -36.07 0.32 -11.51
N VAL A 227 -35.04 -0.37 -11.06
CA VAL A 227 -34.58 -1.66 -11.62
C VAL A 227 -35.68 -2.71 -11.44
N TYR A 228 -36.24 -2.83 -10.23
CA TYR A 228 -37.34 -3.77 -9.94
C TYR A 228 -38.64 -3.41 -10.68
N GLN A 229 -38.99 -2.13 -10.77
CA GLN A 229 -40.20 -1.69 -11.51
C GLN A 229 -40.19 -2.15 -12.98
N ILE A 230 -39.03 -2.03 -13.66
CA ILE A 230 -38.89 -2.45 -15.06
C ILE A 230 -39.01 -3.98 -15.20
N LEU A 231 -38.54 -4.72 -14.20
CA LEU A 231 -38.67 -6.19 -14.16
C LEU A 231 -40.09 -6.65 -13.83
N CYS A 232 -40.89 -5.85 -13.10
CA CYS A 232 -42.28 -6.18 -12.77
C CYS A 232 -43.29 -5.80 -13.84
N ASP A 233 -43.00 -4.78 -14.66
CA ASP A 233 -43.90 -4.33 -15.73
C ASP A 233 -44.03 -5.36 -16.88
N GLU A 234 -43.08 -6.30 -16.98
CA GLU A 234 -43.12 -7.43 -17.90
C GLU A 234 -43.17 -8.72 -17.05
N ASP A 235 -44.23 -9.52 -17.13
CA ASP A 235 -44.40 -10.78 -16.38
C ASP A 235 -43.26 -11.79 -16.68
N LEU A 236 -42.09 -11.60 -16.07
CA LEU A 236 -40.90 -12.45 -16.16
C LEU A 236 -41.15 -13.77 -15.44
N ALA A 237 -41.98 -14.63 -16.04
CA ALA A 237 -42.34 -15.96 -15.55
C ALA A 237 -41.21 -16.98 -15.82
N CYS A 238 -40.00 -16.68 -15.34
CA CYS A 238 -38.90 -17.65 -15.36
C CYS A 238 -39.24 -18.83 -14.44
N VAL A 239 -38.90 -20.06 -14.85
CA VAL A 239 -39.15 -21.29 -14.07
C VAL A 239 -38.11 -21.46 -12.96
N GLU A 240 -36.90 -20.93 -13.16
CA GLU A 240 -35.80 -20.93 -12.18
C GLU A 240 -35.73 -19.55 -11.52
N LEU A 241 -36.54 -19.37 -10.47
CA LEU A 241 -36.46 -18.23 -9.58
C LEU A 241 -35.47 -18.56 -8.45
N SER A 242 -34.85 -17.55 -7.85
CA SER A 242 -34.11 -17.76 -6.60
C SER A 242 -35.06 -18.30 -5.52
N ASP A 243 -34.66 -19.40 -4.86
CA ASP A 243 -35.56 -20.27 -4.09
C ASP A 243 -35.88 -19.73 -2.67
N TYR A 244 -37.01 -20.19 -2.13
CA TYR A 244 -37.68 -19.80 -0.89
C TYR A 244 -36.76 -19.57 0.31
N GLY A 245 -36.55 -18.30 0.65
CA GLY A 245 -35.85 -17.86 1.86
C GLY A 245 -35.34 -16.42 1.76
N ASP A 246 -34.94 -16.00 0.56
CA ASP A 246 -34.51 -14.64 0.23
C ASP A 246 -35.42 -14.01 -0.85
N ALA A 247 -35.75 -12.73 -0.66
CA ALA A 247 -37.06 -12.20 -1.03
C ALA A 247 -37.25 -11.76 -2.49
N ARG A 248 -36.23 -11.69 -3.36
CA ARG A 248 -36.25 -10.83 -4.57
C ARG A 248 -37.22 -11.27 -5.70
N GLY A 249 -37.55 -12.55 -5.80
CA GLY A 249 -38.51 -13.06 -6.80
C GLY A 249 -38.08 -12.84 -8.27
N ILE A 250 -36.77 -12.77 -8.52
CA ILE A 250 -36.17 -12.57 -9.86
C ILE A 250 -35.57 -13.87 -10.42
N PRO A 251 -35.30 -13.97 -11.73
CA PRO A 251 -34.62 -15.13 -12.31
C PRO A 251 -33.25 -15.39 -11.68
N LEU A 252 -32.93 -16.65 -11.37
CA LEU A 252 -31.68 -17.03 -10.68
C LEU A 252 -30.41 -16.59 -11.41
N TRP A 253 -30.39 -16.61 -12.73
CA TRP A 253 -29.24 -16.14 -13.53
C TRP A 253 -29.01 -14.63 -13.37
N LEU A 254 -30.08 -13.86 -13.17
CA LEU A 254 -30.01 -12.41 -12.98
C LEU A 254 -29.57 -12.11 -11.55
N ASP A 255 -30.07 -12.89 -10.59
CA ASP A 255 -29.66 -12.84 -9.19
C ASP A 255 -28.15 -13.05 -9.04
N GLN A 256 -27.64 -14.14 -9.64
CA GLN A 256 -26.21 -14.44 -9.70
C GLN A 256 -25.39 -13.36 -10.40
N TYR A 257 -25.94 -12.75 -11.46
CA TYR A 257 -25.29 -11.62 -12.12
C TYR A 257 -25.20 -10.40 -11.19
N LEU A 258 -26.28 -10.04 -10.50
CA LEU A 258 -26.27 -8.92 -9.55
C LEU A 258 -25.31 -9.19 -8.38
N ASP A 259 -25.31 -10.41 -7.84
CA ASP A 259 -24.37 -10.82 -6.78
C ASP A 259 -22.92 -10.65 -7.26
N SER A 260 -22.58 -11.16 -8.46
CA SER A 260 -21.22 -10.98 -9.03
C SER A 260 -20.84 -9.52 -9.26
N VAL A 261 -21.79 -8.63 -9.62
CA VAL A 261 -21.55 -7.19 -9.76
C VAL A 261 -21.26 -6.54 -8.39
N THR A 262 -21.92 -7.01 -7.33
CA THR A 262 -21.69 -6.52 -5.97
C THR A 262 -20.43 -7.08 -5.30
N GLU A 263 -19.91 -8.21 -5.79
CA GLU A 263 -18.61 -8.76 -5.39
C GLU A 263 -17.45 -8.09 -6.14
N ASP A 264 -17.55 -7.94 -7.46
CA ASP A 264 -16.54 -7.29 -8.30
C ASP A 264 -17.20 -6.43 -9.40
N LEU A 265 -16.98 -5.11 -9.34
CA LEU A 265 -17.53 -4.19 -10.32
C LEU A 265 -16.92 -4.38 -11.72
N ALA A 266 -15.81 -5.12 -11.86
CA ALA A 266 -15.32 -5.55 -13.16
C ALA A 266 -16.32 -6.45 -13.91
N CYS A 267 -17.25 -7.13 -13.20
CA CYS A 267 -18.33 -7.90 -13.80
C CYS A 267 -19.46 -7.04 -14.38
N PHE A 268 -19.50 -5.74 -14.06
CA PHE A 268 -20.47 -4.78 -14.60
C PHE A 268 -20.13 -4.41 -16.05
N ASP A 269 -20.29 -5.38 -16.96
CA ASP A 269 -20.16 -5.23 -18.39
C ASP A 269 -21.37 -5.81 -19.13
N LEU A 270 -21.75 -5.13 -20.21
CA LEU A 270 -22.92 -5.52 -21.01
C LEU A 270 -22.68 -6.88 -21.71
N THR A 271 -21.43 -7.21 -22.04
CA THR A 271 -21.08 -8.51 -22.63
C THR A 271 -21.26 -9.62 -21.61
N THR A 272 -20.78 -9.43 -20.38
CA THR A 272 -20.95 -10.39 -19.28
C THR A 272 -22.44 -10.65 -19.00
N PHE A 273 -23.26 -9.59 -18.96
CA PHE A 273 -24.71 -9.69 -18.83
C PHE A 273 -25.35 -10.53 -19.96
N HIS A 274 -24.96 -10.28 -21.22
CA HIS A 274 -25.49 -11.05 -22.34
C HIS A 274 -25.01 -12.51 -22.33
N LEU A 275 -23.79 -12.78 -21.87
CA LEU A 275 -23.25 -14.12 -21.74
C LEU A 275 -24.00 -14.93 -20.68
N THR A 276 -24.28 -14.36 -19.50
CA THR A 276 -25.06 -15.03 -18.44
C THR A 276 -26.49 -15.34 -18.91
N LEU A 277 -27.15 -14.38 -19.58
CA LEU A 277 -28.46 -14.59 -20.19
C LEU A 277 -28.45 -15.70 -21.26
N SER A 278 -27.43 -15.70 -22.13
CA SER A 278 -27.31 -16.72 -23.19
C SER A 278 -27.03 -18.12 -22.63
N SER A 279 -26.27 -18.22 -21.54
CA SER A 279 -25.96 -19.47 -20.86
C SER A 279 -27.23 -20.09 -20.25
N HIS A 280 -28.08 -19.27 -19.63
CA HIS A 280 -29.36 -19.69 -19.10
C HIS A 280 -30.31 -20.20 -20.21
N VAL A 281 -30.38 -19.49 -21.34
CA VAL A 281 -31.27 -19.83 -22.46
C VAL A 281 -30.74 -20.98 -23.35
N SER A 282 -29.45 -21.31 -23.26
CA SER A 282 -28.81 -22.36 -24.05
C SER A 282 -29.50 -23.74 -23.88
N PRO A 283 -29.46 -24.63 -24.89
CA PRO A 283 -29.96 -26.01 -24.77
C PRO A 283 -29.30 -26.85 -23.66
N THR A 284 -28.16 -26.43 -23.12
CA THR A 284 -27.50 -27.01 -21.94
C THR A 284 -27.97 -26.40 -20.61
N GLY A 285 -28.69 -25.28 -20.63
CA GLY A 285 -29.28 -24.57 -19.49
C GLY A 285 -30.78 -24.85 -19.31
N SER A 286 -31.53 -23.86 -18.82
CA SER A 286 -32.93 -24.00 -18.38
C SER A 286 -33.96 -24.08 -19.51
N ARG A 287 -33.58 -23.73 -20.75
CA ARG A 287 -34.46 -23.63 -21.94
C ARG A 287 -35.68 -22.73 -21.69
N CYS A 288 -35.51 -21.62 -20.97
CA CYS A 288 -36.58 -20.70 -20.63
C CYS A 288 -37.07 -19.87 -21.84
N GLU A 289 -38.28 -20.13 -22.31
CA GLU A 289 -38.91 -19.42 -23.45
C GLU A 289 -39.21 -17.93 -23.12
N HIS A 290 -39.49 -17.63 -21.84
CA HIS A 290 -39.77 -16.27 -21.36
C HIS A 290 -38.51 -15.40 -21.37
N CYS A 291 -37.37 -15.91 -20.86
CA CYS A 291 -36.10 -15.17 -20.89
C CYS A 291 -35.51 -15.02 -22.30
N THR A 292 -35.86 -15.90 -23.23
CA THR A 292 -35.47 -15.78 -24.65
C THR A 292 -36.17 -14.61 -25.35
N SER A 293 -37.38 -14.26 -24.91
CA SER A 293 -38.27 -13.31 -25.59
C SER A 293 -38.24 -11.90 -25.00
N ILE A 294 -37.30 -11.62 -24.07
CA ILE A 294 -37.19 -10.29 -23.43
C ILE A 294 -36.96 -9.23 -24.52
N PRO A 295 -37.81 -8.19 -24.62
CA PRO A 295 -37.63 -7.15 -25.62
C PRO A 295 -36.31 -6.39 -25.44
N HIS A 296 -35.61 -6.10 -26.55
CA HIS A 296 -34.40 -5.27 -26.52
C HIS A 296 -34.60 -3.90 -25.85
N LYS A 297 -35.82 -3.34 -25.96
CA LYS A 297 -36.18 -2.08 -25.30
C LYS A 297 -36.10 -2.24 -23.77
N THR A 298 -36.64 -3.31 -23.22
CA THR A 298 -36.61 -3.64 -21.79
C THR A 298 -35.18 -3.83 -21.30
N ILE A 299 -34.34 -4.56 -22.05
CA ILE A 299 -32.92 -4.73 -21.71
C ILE A 299 -32.20 -3.37 -21.64
N ARG A 300 -32.46 -2.48 -22.61
CA ARG A 300 -31.85 -1.14 -22.63
C ARG A 300 -32.32 -0.27 -21.47
N GLU A 301 -33.61 -0.31 -21.13
CA GLU A 301 -34.18 0.45 -20.02
C GLU A 301 -33.68 -0.08 -18.67
N PHE A 302 -33.64 -1.40 -18.51
CA PHE A 302 -33.02 -2.07 -17.35
C PHE A 302 -31.56 -1.68 -17.20
N TRP A 303 -30.77 -1.78 -18.27
CA TRP A 303 -29.34 -1.42 -18.25
C TRP A 303 -29.13 0.05 -17.88
N ALA A 304 -29.97 0.96 -18.39
CA ALA A 304 -29.91 2.38 -18.03
C ALA A 304 -30.23 2.61 -16.55
N ALA A 305 -31.24 1.91 -16.01
CA ALA A 305 -31.58 1.97 -14.59
C ALA A 305 -30.46 1.41 -13.70
N LEU A 306 -29.89 0.26 -14.06
CA LEU A 306 -28.78 -0.35 -13.35
C LEU A 306 -27.53 0.54 -13.38
N THR A 307 -27.21 1.14 -14.54
CA THR A 307 -26.13 2.13 -14.66
C THR A 307 -26.35 3.34 -13.76
N ALA A 308 -27.59 3.78 -13.58
CA ALA A 308 -27.90 4.89 -12.68
C ALA A 308 -27.67 4.51 -11.21
N VAL A 309 -28.05 3.31 -10.80
CA VAL A 309 -27.76 2.78 -9.45
C VAL A 309 -26.25 2.69 -9.22
N VAL A 310 -25.48 2.19 -10.20
CA VAL A 310 -24.02 2.12 -10.10
C VAL A 310 -23.39 3.50 -9.92
N ARG A 311 -23.80 4.48 -10.74
CA ARG A 311 -23.31 5.87 -10.62
C ARG A 311 -23.65 6.50 -9.27
N GLU A 312 -24.84 6.22 -8.76
CA GLU A 312 -25.27 6.74 -7.46
C GLU A 312 -24.46 6.11 -6.30
N GLY A 313 -24.20 4.81 -6.36
CA GLY A 313 -23.32 4.12 -5.40
C GLY A 313 -21.90 4.68 -5.39
N ILE A 314 -21.36 5.02 -6.57
CA ILE A 314 -20.07 5.70 -6.73
C ILE A 314 -20.12 7.08 -6.09
N ARG A 315 -21.09 7.93 -6.47
CA ARG A 315 -21.24 9.30 -5.95
C ARG A 315 -21.30 9.33 -4.42
N ASN A 316 -22.05 8.43 -3.80
CA ASN A 316 -22.16 8.33 -2.35
C ASN A 316 -20.82 7.94 -1.68
N ALA A 317 -20.03 7.08 -2.33
CA ALA A 317 -18.69 6.73 -1.85
C ALA A 317 -17.67 7.87 -2.01
N GLU A 318 -17.79 8.67 -3.07
CA GLU A 318 -16.99 9.86 -3.30
C GLU A 318 -17.22 10.91 -2.21
N GLU A 319 -18.47 11.23 -1.89
CA GLU A 319 -18.82 12.21 -0.86
C GLU A 319 -18.23 11.86 0.52
N LEU A 320 -18.28 10.58 0.90
CA LEU A 320 -17.66 10.09 2.13
C LEU A 320 -16.13 10.18 2.10
N SER A 321 -15.52 9.94 0.94
CA SER A 321 -14.06 10.00 0.79
C SER A 321 -13.56 11.45 0.84
N VAL A 322 -14.30 12.40 0.26
CA VAL A 322 -14.01 13.84 0.37
C VAL A 322 -14.08 14.31 1.83
N ALA A 323 -15.13 13.90 2.55
CA ALA A 323 -15.30 14.27 3.95
C ALA A 323 -14.13 13.79 4.83
N GLU A 324 -13.56 12.61 4.58
CA GLU A 324 -12.39 12.10 5.31
C GLU A 324 -11.11 12.91 5.02
N GLU A 325 -10.87 13.32 3.78
CA GLU A 325 -9.70 14.13 3.42
C GLU A 325 -9.77 15.54 4.02
N GLU A 326 -10.98 16.11 4.11
CA GLU A 326 -11.21 17.40 4.76
C GLU A 326 -10.98 17.33 6.29
N ILE A 327 -11.40 16.24 6.93
CA ILE A 327 -11.16 16.00 8.36
C ILE A 327 -9.67 15.82 8.64
N HIS A 328 -8.94 15.07 7.82
CA HIS A 328 -7.50 14.84 8.01
C HIS A 328 -6.68 16.13 7.88
N SER A 329 -7.08 17.01 6.96
CA SER A 329 -6.48 18.34 6.77
C SER A 329 -6.71 19.28 7.96
N GLN A 330 -7.81 19.10 8.71
CA GLN A 330 -8.15 19.89 9.91
C GLN A 330 -7.60 19.28 11.21
N SER A 331 -7.40 17.95 11.26
CA SER A 331 -6.91 17.21 12.43
C SER A 331 -5.39 17.28 12.63
N SER A 332 -4.67 18.03 11.77
CA SER A 332 -3.25 18.35 11.98
C SER A 332 -3.00 19.30 13.18
N ILE A 333 -4.06 19.70 13.89
CA ILE A 333 -3.98 20.36 15.19
C ILE A 333 -4.91 19.59 16.15
N SER A 334 -4.30 18.93 17.13
CA SER A 334 -4.95 18.26 18.27
C SER A 334 -5.42 16.81 18.06
N THR A 335 -4.45 15.88 18.07
CA THR A 335 -4.72 14.52 18.56
C THR A 335 -4.84 14.57 20.08
N THR A 336 -6.06 14.65 20.60
CA THR A 336 -6.34 14.30 22.00
C THR A 336 -6.17 12.79 22.13
N ALA A 337 -5.00 12.36 22.60
CA ALA A 337 -4.76 11.01 23.06
C ALA A 337 -5.71 10.72 24.23
N GLU A 338 -6.45 9.61 24.16
CA GLU A 338 -7.14 9.07 25.31
C GLU A 338 -6.14 8.90 26.46
N ALA A 339 -6.42 9.58 27.58
CA ALA A 339 -5.55 9.62 28.74
C ALA A 339 -5.57 8.26 29.48
N PHE A 340 -4.80 7.30 28.98
CA PHE A 340 -4.21 6.30 29.85
C PHE A 340 -3.30 7.04 30.86
N PRO A 341 -3.28 6.63 32.14
CA PRO A 341 -2.36 7.25 33.10
C PRO A 341 -0.93 7.06 32.60
N LEU A 342 -0.30 8.18 32.18
CA LEU A 342 1.10 8.22 31.79
C LEU A 342 1.94 7.58 32.91
N PRO A 343 2.93 6.73 32.59
CA PRO A 343 3.83 6.20 33.60
C PRO A 343 4.45 7.35 34.40
N GLU A 344 4.38 7.28 35.73
CA GLU A 344 5.08 8.26 36.57
C GLU A 344 6.58 8.18 36.26
N GLY A 345 7.20 9.34 35.97
CA GLY A 345 8.62 9.43 35.66
C GLY A 345 9.49 8.77 36.73
N LEU A 346 10.49 8.01 36.30
CA LEU A 346 11.36 7.29 37.23
C LEU A 346 12.27 8.29 37.98
N ASN A 347 12.24 8.25 39.31
CA ASN A 347 13.06 9.13 40.16
C ASN A 347 14.09 8.31 40.94
N LEU A 348 15.27 8.08 40.35
CA LEU A 348 16.31 7.29 41.00
C LEU A 348 17.16 8.13 41.96
N PRO A 349 17.51 7.61 43.15
CA PRO A 349 18.33 8.32 44.11
C PRO A 349 19.75 8.56 43.55
N GLY A 350 20.24 9.79 43.72
CA GLY A 350 21.57 10.18 43.26
C GLY A 350 21.70 10.34 41.74
N ALA A 351 20.60 10.55 41.03
CA ALA A 351 20.60 10.86 39.61
C ALA A 351 21.44 12.12 39.30
N ASP A 352 22.16 12.08 38.18
CA ASP A 352 23.08 13.13 37.71
C ASP A 352 22.72 13.65 36.31
N VAL A 353 21.60 13.19 35.74
CA VAL A 353 21.00 13.66 34.49
C VAL A 353 19.49 13.42 34.49
N ILE A 354 18.76 14.28 33.77
CA ILE A 354 17.33 14.11 33.50
C ILE A 354 17.16 13.80 32.01
N LEU A 355 16.56 12.65 31.69
CA LEU A 355 16.07 12.38 30.33
C LEU A 355 14.59 12.77 30.26
N ARG A 356 14.25 13.67 29.33
CA ARG A 356 12.86 14.10 29.12
C ARG A 356 12.32 13.49 27.82
N SER A 357 11.22 12.75 27.93
CA SER A 357 10.53 12.12 26.81
C SER A 357 9.81 13.14 25.92
N SER A 358 9.35 12.70 24.74
CA SER A 358 8.61 13.53 23.78
C SER A 358 7.28 14.05 24.32
N ASP A 359 6.64 13.32 25.22
CA ASP A 359 5.43 13.69 25.99
C ASP A 359 5.75 14.43 27.31
N LEU A 360 6.98 14.96 27.44
CA LEU A 360 7.45 15.84 28.52
C LEU A 360 7.56 15.19 29.91
N VAL A 361 7.53 13.87 30.00
CA VAL A 361 7.80 13.14 31.26
C VAL A 361 9.30 13.12 31.54
N SER A 362 9.69 13.42 32.77
CA SER A 362 11.09 13.53 33.20
C SER A 362 11.55 12.30 33.98
N PHE A 363 12.66 11.70 33.57
CA PHE A 363 13.29 10.54 34.20
C PHE A 363 14.63 10.95 34.79
N HIS A 364 14.75 10.88 36.12
CA HIS A 364 15.99 11.15 36.84
C HIS A 364 16.83 9.87 36.92
N VAL A 365 17.93 9.84 36.17
CA VAL A 365 18.75 8.63 35.92
C VAL A 365 20.25 8.92 36.05
N HIS A 366 21.09 7.89 35.92
CA HIS A 366 22.54 7.98 36.06
C HIS A 366 23.26 7.93 34.70
N LYS A 367 24.12 8.92 34.43
CA LYS A 367 24.99 8.98 33.24
C LYS A 367 25.88 7.76 33.12
N SER A 368 26.41 7.28 34.25
CA SER A 368 27.32 6.12 34.27
C SER A 368 26.64 4.84 33.78
N ILE A 369 25.40 4.57 34.21
CA ILE A 369 24.63 3.40 33.78
C ILE A 369 24.31 3.52 32.29
N LEU A 370 23.80 4.66 31.84
CA LEU A 370 23.51 4.90 30.43
C LEU A 370 24.77 4.77 29.55
N ALA A 371 25.90 5.32 29.97
CA ALA A 371 27.16 5.24 29.24
C ALA A 371 27.69 3.80 29.13
N ILE A 372 27.67 3.03 30.22
CA ILE A 372 28.10 1.62 30.22
C ILE A 372 27.22 0.78 29.29
N SER A 373 25.92 1.06 29.26
CA SER A 373 24.96 0.29 28.47
C SER A 373 24.83 0.76 27.01
N SER A 374 25.35 1.94 26.67
CA SER A 374 25.17 2.56 25.35
C SER A 374 26.40 3.39 24.94
N PRO A 375 27.06 3.02 23.83
CA PRO A 375 28.09 3.85 23.21
C PRO A 375 27.56 5.22 22.77
N PHE A 376 26.28 5.30 22.39
CA PHE A 376 25.63 6.57 22.03
C PHE A 376 25.62 7.52 23.23
N PHE A 377 25.18 7.07 24.40
CA PHE A 377 25.16 7.92 25.60
C PHE A 377 26.57 8.25 26.09
N THR A 378 27.54 7.33 25.94
CA THR A 378 28.96 7.65 26.19
C THR A 378 29.43 8.82 25.33
N GLY A 379 29.15 8.78 24.02
CA GLY A 379 29.47 9.87 23.11
C GLY A 379 28.74 11.16 23.49
N LEU A 380 27.43 11.10 23.73
CA LEU A 380 26.59 12.24 24.09
C LEU A 380 27.11 12.97 25.33
N PHE A 381 27.48 12.24 26.39
CA PHE A 381 27.98 12.84 27.63
C PHE A 381 29.43 13.31 27.56
N SER A 382 30.18 12.90 26.53
CA SER A 382 31.54 13.40 26.29
C SER A 382 31.57 14.79 25.62
N LEU A 383 30.45 15.23 25.03
CA LEU A 383 30.35 16.51 24.36
C LEU A 383 30.28 17.68 25.36
N PRO A 384 30.89 18.84 25.04
CA PRO A 384 30.73 20.03 25.86
C PRO A 384 29.26 20.46 25.87
N GLN A 385 28.69 20.64 27.06
CA GLN A 385 27.30 21.07 27.18
C GLN A 385 27.16 22.56 26.82
N PRO A 386 26.08 22.97 26.14
CA PRO A 386 25.84 24.36 25.83
C PRO A 386 25.71 25.17 27.13
N PRO A 387 26.28 26.38 27.19
CA PRO A 387 26.25 27.21 28.40
C PRO A 387 24.82 27.59 28.84
N ASP A 388 23.88 27.64 27.90
CA ASP A 388 22.45 27.93 28.14
C ASP A 388 21.57 26.66 28.17
N GLY A 389 22.17 25.50 28.48
CA GLY A 389 21.44 24.23 28.59
C GLY A 389 20.37 24.26 29.68
N GLU A 390 19.21 23.67 29.40
CA GLU A 390 18.15 23.51 30.39
C GLU A 390 18.63 22.64 31.56
N ALA A 391 18.49 23.16 32.77
CA ALA A 391 18.82 22.45 34.00
C ALA A 391 17.69 22.56 35.01
N ILE A 392 17.24 21.42 35.54
CA ILE A 392 16.20 21.35 36.58
C ILE A 392 16.87 20.86 37.86
N GLY A 393 16.79 21.66 38.93
CA GLY A 393 17.45 21.32 40.20
C GLY A 393 18.98 21.20 40.12
N GLY A 394 19.61 21.84 39.14
CA GLY A 394 21.05 21.74 38.88
C GLY A 394 21.48 20.52 38.05
N LEU A 395 20.54 19.68 37.63
CA LEU A 395 20.79 18.53 36.75
C LEU A 395 20.55 18.89 35.29
N PRO A 396 21.44 18.50 34.36
CA PRO A 396 21.24 18.74 32.94
C PRO A 396 20.07 17.94 32.39
N VAL A 397 19.23 18.58 31.58
CA VAL A 397 18.09 17.95 30.90
C VAL A 397 18.47 17.60 29.46
N VAL A 398 18.22 16.36 29.08
CA VAL A 398 18.40 15.87 27.70
C VAL A 398 17.03 15.45 27.17
N GLN A 399 16.57 16.15 26.13
CA GLN A 399 15.35 15.80 25.42
C GLN A 399 15.62 14.60 24.49
N VAL A 400 14.74 13.60 24.53
CA VAL A 400 14.74 12.46 23.62
C VAL A 400 13.42 12.38 22.84
N SER A 401 13.39 11.59 21.78
CA SER A 401 12.21 11.49 20.89
C SER A 401 11.21 10.41 21.30
N GLU A 402 11.62 9.47 22.15
CA GLU A 402 10.78 8.39 22.66
C GLU A 402 9.79 8.93 23.70
N ASP A 403 8.60 8.34 23.74
CA ASP A 403 7.58 8.60 24.74
C ASP A 403 7.95 8.00 26.12
N ALA A 404 7.17 8.34 27.14
CA ALA A 404 7.41 7.89 28.50
C ALA A 404 7.30 6.37 28.66
N GLU A 405 6.42 5.68 27.93
CA GLU A 405 6.21 4.23 28.03
C GLU A 405 7.44 3.46 27.53
N LEU A 406 7.97 3.85 26.37
CA LEU A 406 9.18 3.25 25.80
C LEU A 406 10.41 3.52 26.68
N LEU A 407 10.58 4.74 27.19
CA LEU A 407 11.68 5.06 28.09
C LEU A 407 11.58 4.28 29.41
N HIS A 408 10.39 4.17 29.98
CA HIS A 408 10.17 3.36 31.17
C HIS A 408 10.53 1.89 30.94
N GLY A 409 10.10 1.31 29.82
CA GLY A 409 10.48 -0.04 29.39
C GLY A 409 12.00 -0.21 29.28
N LEU A 410 12.71 0.74 28.65
CA LEU A 410 14.18 0.70 28.54
C LEU A 410 14.85 0.75 29.92
N PHE A 411 14.41 1.65 30.80
CA PHE A 411 15.02 1.80 32.11
C PHE A 411 14.75 0.62 33.04
N THR A 412 13.57 0.00 32.98
CA THR A 412 13.31 -1.20 33.78
C THR A 412 14.19 -2.39 33.40
N VAL A 413 14.70 -2.44 32.15
CA VAL A 413 15.69 -3.44 31.73
C VAL A 413 17.12 -3.05 32.13
N LEU A 414 17.44 -1.75 32.14
CA LEU A 414 18.79 -1.25 32.47
C LEU A 414 19.08 -1.23 33.97
N TYR A 415 18.07 -0.97 34.78
CA TYR A 415 18.18 -0.89 36.24
C TYR A 415 17.70 -2.21 36.86
N PRO A 416 18.14 -2.54 38.09
CA PRO A 416 17.70 -3.72 38.81
C PRO A 416 16.27 -3.54 39.36
N ILE A 417 15.32 -3.33 38.46
CA ILE A 417 13.89 -3.11 38.70
C ILE A 417 13.16 -4.21 37.91
N PRO A 418 11.97 -4.69 38.33
CA PRO A 418 11.20 -5.62 37.52
C PRO A 418 10.98 -5.09 36.11
N SER A 419 11.32 -5.89 35.09
CA SER A 419 11.18 -5.51 33.69
C SER A 419 9.70 -5.28 33.35
N ALA A 420 9.39 -4.09 32.85
CA ALA A 420 8.07 -3.72 32.36
C ALA A 420 8.09 -3.69 30.82
N ILE A 421 8.36 -4.83 30.19
CA ILE A 421 8.27 -4.97 28.73
C ILE A 421 6.79 -4.97 28.35
N PRO A 422 6.35 -4.16 27.36
CA PRO A 422 4.96 -4.13 26.94
C PRO A 422 4.47 -5.51 26.46
N ASP A 423 3.24 -5.89 26.86
CA ASP A 423 2.60 -7.15 26.43
C ASP A 423 2.19 -7.15 24.95
N SER A 424 2.07 -5.97 24.34
CA SER A 424 1.77 -5.84 22.93
C SER A 424 3.04 -6.07 22.10
N TYR A 425 2.98 -7.02 21.17
CA TYR A 425 4.08 -7.32 20.24
C TYR A 425 4.55 -6.07 19.49
N GLU A 426 3.61 -5.22 19.05
CA GLU A 426 3.91 -3.98 18.33
C GLU A 426 4.71 -2.98 19.20
N LYS A 427 4.30 -2.82 20.46
CA LYS A 427 5.02 -1.98 21.43
C LYS A 427 6.38 -2.57 21.79
N ALA A 428 6.49 -3.90 21.88
CA ALA A 428 7.75 -4.58 22.12
C ALA A 428 8.74 -4.38 20.94
N LEU A 429 8.27 -4.41 19.69
CA LEU A 429 9.08 -4.04 18.52
C LEU A 429 9.53 -2.57 18.57
N ALA A 430 8.65 -1.64 18.99
CA ALA A 430 9.02 -0.24 19.16
C ALA A 430 10.09 -0.06 20.25
N LEU A 431 9.98 -0.79 21.37
CA LEU A 431 10.97 -0.82 22.44
C LEU A 431 12.31 -1.39 21.95
N LEU A 432 12.28 -2.47 21.16
CA LEU A 432 13.47 -3.04 20.55
C LEU A 432 14.14 -2.04 19.60
N SER A 433 13.37 -1.34 18.77
CA SER A 433 13.87 -0.29 17.87
C SER A 433 14.54 0.85 18.65
N ALA A 434 13.95 1.30 19.76
CA ALA A 434 14.57 2.31 20.63
C ALA A 434 15.90 1.82 21.22
N SER A 435 15.97 0.57 21.68
CA SER A 435 17.22 -0.02 22.17
C SER A 435 18.30 -0.17 21.07
N GLN A 436 17.88 -0.37 19.81
CA GLN A 436 18.78 -0.38 18.65
C GLN A 436 19.29 1.03 18.30
N LYS A 437 18.41 2.04 18.32
CA LYS A 437 18.77 3.45 18.12
C LYS A 437 19.84 3.91 19.11
N TYR A 438 19.72 3.50 20.38
CA TYR A 438 20.72 3.79 21.41
C TYR A 438 21.88 2.80 21.48
N ASN A 439 21.94 1.82 20.57
CA ASN A 439 23.00 0.80 20.52
C ASN A 439 23.19 0.04 21.86
N MET A 440 22.07 -0.33 22.49
CA MET A 440 22.03 -1.06 23.77
C MET A 440 21.89 -2.56 23.54
N THR A 441 22.97 -3.24 23.14
CA THR A 441 22.95 -4.66 22.72
C THR A 441 22.44 -5.64 23.78
N THR A 442 22.82 -5.45 25.06
CA THR A 442 22.33 -6.28 26.18
C THR A 442 20.81 -6.13 26.37
N VAL A 443 20.31 -4.90 26.29
CA VAL A 443 18.87 -4.61 26.38
C VAL A 443 18.12 -5.26 25.23
N GLN A 444 18.65 -5.16 24.00
CA GLN A 444 18.08 -5.84 22.84
C GLN A 444 17.95 -7.35 23.06
N SER A 445 18.97 -8.02 23.60
CA SER A 445 18.91 -9.47 23.85
C SER A 445 17.83 -9.85 24.87
N THR A 446 17.64 -9.02 25.90
CA THR A 446 16.60 -9.23 26.93
C THR A 446 15.21 -9.06 26.32
N ILE A 447 15.01 -8.00 25.53
CA ILE A 447 13.74 -7.74 24.84
C ILE A 447 13.43 -8.88 23.85
N ARG A 448 14.41 -9.32 23.05
CA ARG A 448 14.22 -10.43 22.10
C ARG A 448 13.83 -11.74 22.78
N SER A 449 14.41 -12.04 23.95
CA SER A 449 14.02 -13.22 24.73
C SER A 449 12.56 -13.17 25.17
N GLU A 450 12.04 -11.99 25.48
CA GLU A 450 10.64 -11.82 25.87
C GLU A 450 9.70 -11.82 24.65
N ILE A 451 10.06 -11.11 23.58
CA ILE A 451 9.35 -11.13 22.29
C ILE A 451 9.22 -12.56 21.76
N GLY A 452 10.27 -13.37 21.85
CA GLY A 452 10.25 -14.77 21.41
C GLY A 452 9.25 -15.65 22.19
N ARG A 453 8.85 -15.26 23.41
CA ARG A 453 7.78 -15.93 24.16
C ARG A 453 6.38 -15.49 23.74
N GLN A 454 6.28 -14.33 23.09
CA GLN A 454 5.04 -13.64 22.75
C GLN A 454 4.90 -13.54 21.22
N LEU A 455 5.03 -14.64 20.49
CA LEU A 455 4.81 -14.61 19.03
C LEU A 455 3.47 -13.93 18.71
N PRO A 456 3.42 -13.08 17.67
CA PRO A 456 2.21 -12.34 17.36
C PRO A 456 1.10 -13.34 17.05
N THR A 457 -0.13 -13.00 17.44
CA THR A 457 -1.31 -13.76 17.02
C THR A 457 -1.36 -13.82 15.50
N THR A 458 -1.98 -14.86 14.98
CA THR A 458 -2.23 -15.07 13.55
C THR A 458 -2.71 -13.80 12.85
N ASP A 459 -3.65 -13.09 13.48
CA ASP A 459 -4.31 -11.91 12.93
C ASP A 459 -3.39 -10.66 12.86
N ALA A 460 -2.28 -10.68 13.61
CA ALA A 460 -1.35 -9.55 13.71
C ALA A 460 -0.07 -9.75 12.88
N ALA A 461 0.10 -10.88 12.18
CA ALA A 461 1.34 -11.23 11.48
C ALA A 461 1.77 -10.16 10.45
N PHE A 462 0.84 -9.67 9.63
CA PHE A 462 1.13 -8.64 8.62
C PHE A 462 1.48 -7.29 9.25
N ARG A 463 0.82 -6.91 10.35
CA ARG A 463 1.10 -5.67 11.10
C ARG A 463 2.49 -5.73 11.73
N ALA A 464 2.79 -6.85 12.38
CA ALA A 464 4.09 -7.13 12.97
C ALA A 464 5.22 -7.06 11.94
N TYR A 465 5.00 -7.65 10.75
CA TYR A 465 5.95 -7.54 9.63
C TYR A 465 6.16 -6.10 9.17
N ALA A 466 5.08 -5.35 8.93
CA ALA A 466 5.16 -3.96 8.48
C ALA A 466 5.92 -3.07 9.49
N ILE A 467 5.66 -3.25 10.80
CA ILE A 467 6.36 -2.53 11.88
C ILE A 467 7.83 -2.96 11.95
N ALA A 468 8.13 -4.27 11.95
CA ALA A 468 9.51 -4.75 11.97
C ALA A 468 10.30 -4.22 10.76
N TYR A 469 9.66 -4.15 9.60
CA TYR A 469 10.25 -3.63 8.37
C TYR A 469 10.56 -2.13 8.47
N SER A 470 9.58 -1.29 8.85
CA SER A 470 9.78 0.15 9.01
C SER A 470 10.86 0.48 10.04
N LYS A 471 10.95 -0.31 11.12
CA LYS A 471 11.97 -0.17 12.17
C LYS A 471 13.31 -0.83 11.84
N GLN A 472 13.45 -1.49 10.70
CA GLN A 472 14.66 -2.18 10.23
C GLN A 472 15.18 -3.25 11.20
N LEU A 473 14.27 -3.99 11.81
CA LEU A 473 14.54 -5.06 12.78
C LEU A 473 14.73 -6.40 12.05
N ILE A 474 15.92 -6.63 11.46
CA ILE A 474 16.17 -7.74 10.52
C ILE A 474 15.73 -9.13 11.03
N PRO A 475 16.11 -9.59 12.23
CA PRO A 475 15.68 -10.90 12.73
C PRO A 475 14.15 -11.00 12.89
N GLU A 476 13.53 -9.91 13.31
CA GLU A 476 12.08 -9.83 13.52
C GLU A 476 11.34 -9.78 12.18
N ILE A 477 11.91 -9.15 11.14
CA ILE A 477 11.36 -9.18 9.77
C ILE A 477 11.31 -10.62 9.25
N GLU A 478 12.41 -11.38 9.37
CA GLU A 478 12.45 -12.78 8.94
C GLU A 478 11.40 -13.62 9.68
N THR A 479 11.36 -13.49 11.01
CA THR A 479 10.42 -14.23 11.85
C THR A 479 8.97 -13.90 11.50
N THR A 480 8.64 -12.61 11.38
CA THR A 480 7.27 -12.18 11.08
C THR A 480 6.87 -12.49 9.63
N ALA A 481 7.78 -12.41 8.66
CA ALA A 481 7.53 -12.81 7.28
C ALA A 481 7.11 -14.28 7.18
N LEU A 482 7.77 -15.17 7.93
CA LEU A 482 7.43 -16.59 8.00
C LEU A 482 6.03 -16.83 8.59
N LEU A 483 5.62 -16.03 9.57
CA LEU A 483 4.27 -16.11 10.16
C LEU A 483 3.20 -15.68 9.16
N THR A 484 3.50 -14.71 8.28
CA THR A 484 2.52 -14.32 7.25
C THR A 484 2.16 -15.48 6.31
N LEU A 485 3.06 -16.45 6.11
CA LEU A 485 2.85 -17.59 5.20
C LEU A 485 1.62 -18.44 5.58
N ASP A 486 1.24 -18.44 6.85
CA ASP A 486 0.09 -19.21 7.34
C ASP A 486 -1.26 -18.53 7.04
N HIS A 487 -1.23 -17.32 6.47
CA HIS A 487 -2.42 -16.52 6.18
C HIS A 487 -2.56 -16.20 4.69
N PRO A 488 -3.80 -16.06 4.20
CA PRO A 488 -4.03 -15.59 2.85
C PRO A 488 -3.63 -14.11 2.76
N MET A 489 -2.90 -13.77 1.71
CA MET A 489 -2.47 -12.40 1.41
C MET A 489 -3.48 -11.76 0.44
N THR A 490 -4.70 -11.54 0.93
CA THR A 490 -5.73 -10.77 0.22
C THR A 490 -5.93 -9.42 0.88
N PHE A 491 -6.43 -8.43 0.13
CA PHE A 491 -6.62 -7.08 0.66
C PHE A 491 -7.55 -7.02 1.87
N GLU A 492 -8.50 -7.95 1.96
CA GLU A 492 -9.44 -8.09 3.09
C GLU A 492 -8.70 -8.45 4.38
N VAL A 493 -7.67 -9.31 4.29
CA VAL A 493 -6.89 -9.74 5.45
C VAL A 493 -5.79 -8.75 5.80
N ILE A 494 -5.17 -8.12 4.80
CA ILE A 494 -4.07 -7.17 5.03
C ILE A 494 -4.55 -5.72 5.25
N ALA A 495 -5.86 -5.42 5.10
CA ALA A 495 -6.42 -4.07 5.14
C ALA A 495 -5.92 -3.24 6.32
N ASP A 496 -6.01 -3.79 7.53
CA ASP A 496 -5.62 -3.09 8.76
C ASP A 496 -4.11 -2.91 8.91
N ALA A 497 -3.32 -3.69 8.18
CA ALA A 497 -1.87 -3.62 8.15
C ALA A 497 -1.36 -2.70 7.03
N LEU A 498 -2.09 -2.56 5.92
CA LEU A 498 -1.69 -1.79 4.74
C LEU A 498 -1.16 -0.38 5.07
N PRO A 499 -1.82 0.43 5.93
CA PRO A 499 -1.31 1.75 6.30
C PRO A 499 0.11 1.76 6.88
N LEU A 500 0.55 0.65 7.47
CA LEU A 500 1.87 0.49 8.10
C LEU A 500 2.96 0.06 7.11
N PHE A 501 2.59 -0.38 5.90
CA PHE A 501 3.56 -0.76 4.88
C PHE A 501 4.17 0.49 4.23
N GLU A 502 5.45 0.69 4.50
CA GLU A 502 6.25 1.77 3.92
C GLU A 502 7.22 1.26 2.85
N GLY A 503 7.45 2.07 1.81
CA GLY A 503 8.39 1.76 0.73
C GLY A 503 8.10 0.41 0.04
N SER A 504 9.14 -0.37 -0.21
CA SER A 504 9.07 -1.67 -0.88
C SER A 504 8.60 -2.84 0.01
N ALA A 505 8.17 -2.59 1.26
CA ALA A 505 7.89 -3.65 2.23
C ALA A 505 6.89 -4.70 1.71
N LEU A 506 5.81 -4.25 1.06
CA LEU A 506 4.79 -5.15 0.54
C LEU A 506 5.30 -5.94 -0.67
N GLY A 507 6.03 -5.28 -1.57
CA GLY A 507 6.67 -5.93 -2.72
C GLY A 507 7.72 -6.97 -2.31
N ASP A 508 8.55 -6.65 -1.31
CA ASP A 508 9.54 -7.58 -0.75
C ASP A 508 8.87 -8.80 -0.12
N LEU A 509 7.73 -8.62 0.57
CA LEU A 509 6.96 -9.72 1.13
C LEU A 509 6.34 -10.59 0.03
N VAL A 510 5.81 -9.99 -1.04
CA VAL A 510 5.29 -10.73 -2.22
C VAL A 510 6.40 -11.58 -2.86
N ARG A 511 7.57 -11.00 -3.11
CA ARG A 511 8.72 -11.75 -3.66
C ARG A 511 9.16 -12.88 -2.72
N PHE A 512 9.18 -12.63 -1.41
CA PHE A 512 9.46 -13.67 -0.41
C PHE A 512 8.46 -14.82 -0.49
N ARG A 513 7.15 -14.54 -0.49
CA ARG A 513 6.10 -15.57 -0.61
C ARG A 513 6.21 -16.38 -1.87
N LYS A 514 6.53 -15.74 -3.01
CA LYS A 514 6.74 -16.43 -4.28
C LYS A 514 7.89 -17.43 -4.21
N ARG A 515 9.04 -17.00 -3.67
CA ARG A 515 10.19 -17.90 -3.45
C ARG A 515 9.81 -19.08 -2.56
N CYS A 516 9.12 -18.83 -1.45
CA CYS A 516 8.66 -19.90 -0.57
C CYS A 516 7.73 -20.87 -1.31
N ARG A 517 6.71 -20.37 -2.03
CA ARG A 517 5.81 -21.18 -2.83
C ARG A 517 6.57 -22.03 -3.85
N ASP A 518 7.51 -21.45 -4.59
CA ASP A 518 8.27 -22.15 -5.64
C ASP A 518 9.16 -23.25 -5.05
N ASN A 519 9.72 -23.02 -3.86
CA ASN A 519 10.45 -24.04 -3.10
C ASN A 519 9.52 -25.17 -2.64
N PHE A 520 8.32 -24.86 -2.15
CA PHE A 520 7.32 -25.88 -1.79
C PHE A 520 6.86 -26.70 -2.99
N VAL A 521 6.63 -26.06 -4.14
CA VAL A 521 6.28 -26.75 -5.40
C VAL A 521 7.42 -27.70 -5.79
N SER A 522 8.66 -27.20 -5.82
CA SER A 522 9.84 -28.01 -6.14
C SER A 522 10.03 -29.18 -5.17
N PHE A 523 9.80 -28.95 -3.87
CA PHE A 523 9.83 -29.98 -2.84
C PHE A 523 8.77 -31.05 -3.09
N PHE A 524 7.52 -30.68 -3.35
CA PHE A 524 6.45 -31.66 -3.58
C PHE A 524 6.62 -32.42 -4.91
N GLU A 525 7.13 -31.78 -5.96
CA GLU A 525 7.45 -32.46 -7.22
C GLU A 525 8.60 -33.46 -7.03
N GLY A 526 9.70 -33.07 -6.38
CA GLY A 526 10.80 -33.97 -6.05
C GLY A 526 10.40 -35.10 -5.10
N PHE A 527 9.45 -34.82 -4.21
CA PHE A 527 8.83 -35.80 -3.34
C PHE A 527 8.07 -36.85 -4.18
N VAL A 528 7.24 -36.43 -5.14
CA VAL A 528 6.46 -37.34 -6.01
C VAL A 528 7.35 -38.19 -6.92
N ASP A 529 8.42 -37.60 -7.45
CA ASP A 529 9.35 -38.25 -8.39
C ASP A 529 10.36 -39.18 -7.70
N GLY A 530 10.42 -39.17 -6.36
CA GLY A 530 11.37 -39.98 -5.59
C GLY A 530 12.82 -39.58 -5.82
N SER A 531 13.07 -38.32 -6.20
CA SER A 531 14.40 -37.72 -6.27
C SER A 531 14.92 -37.40 -4.86
N ASP A 532 14.01 -37.12 -3.94
CA ASP A 532 14.28 -37.01 -2.52
C ASP A 532 14.55 -38.38 -1.89
N ASN A 533 15.61 -38.49 -1.08
CA ASN A 533 15.93 -39.68 -0.28
C ASN A 533 14.85 -39.88 0.81
N LEU A 534 13.67 -40.34 0.42
CA LEU A 534 12.56 -40.66 1.30
C LEU A 534 12.83 -42.00 1.99
N SER A 535 12.51 -42.07 3.28
CA SER A 535 12.64 -43.29 4.07
C SER A 535 11.67 -44.38 3.56
N SER A 536 11.95 -45.64 3.89
CA SER A 536 11.12 -46.77 3.44
C SER A 536 9.66 -46.72 3.93
N ILE A 537 9.36 -45.89 4.94
CA ILE A 537 8.02 -45.68 5.52
C ILE A 537 7.03 -45.02 4.54
N TRP A 538 7.53 -44.36 3.49
CA TRP A 538 6.72 -43.66 2.48
C TRP A 538 6.19 -44.59 1.37
N PHE A 539 6.67 -45.84 1.35
CA PHE A 539 6.45 -46.80 0.28
C PHE A 539 5.79 -48.07 0.85
N GLY A 540 4.72 -48.58 0.22
CA GLY A 540 4.17 -49.88 0.63
C GLY A 540 2.65 -50.08 0.62
N CYS A 541 1.87 -49.20 -0.02
CA CYS A 541 0.46 -49.53 -0.24
C CYS A 541 0.34 -50.62 -1.33
N GLN A 542 0.16 -51.87 -0.92
CA GLN A 542 0.13 -53.05 -1.81
C GLN A 542 -0.99 -53.03 -2.88
N LYS A 543 -1.93 -52.09 -2.81
CA LYS A 543 -3.08 -51.99 -3.73
C LYS A 543 -2.88 -51.03 -4.90
N THR A 544 -1.75 -50.33 -5.00
CA THR A 544 -1.40 -49.57 -6.22
C THR A 544 -0.90 -50.55 -7.28
N LYS A 545 -1.71 -50.81 -8.33
CA LYS A 545 -1.37 -51.74 -9.42
C LYS A 545 0.00 -51.40 -10.04
N ARG A 546 0.94 -52.35 -10.01
CA ARG A 546 2.15 -52.35 -10.87
C ARG A 546 1.74 -52.36 -12.35
N PRO A 547 2.30 -51.52 -13.22
CA PRO A 547 2.52 -51.92 -14.60
C PRO A 547 3.63 -52.99 -14.59
N LEU A 548 3.37 -54.14 -15.22
CA LEU A 548 4.27 -55.28 -15.29
C LEU A 548 5.47 -55.00 -16.22
N SER A 549 6.42 -54.15 -15.80
CA SER A 549 7.80 -54.12 -16.33
C SER A 549 8.66 -53.10 -15.59
N ALA A 550 9.31 -53.46 -14.49
CA ALA A 550 10.43 -52.69 -13.96
C ALA A 550 11.45 -53.63 -13.29
N SER A 551 12.71 -53.42 -13.63
CA SER A 551 13.88 -54.20 -13.19
C SER A 551 14.28 -53.85 -11.76
N GLN A 552 15.18 -54.66 -11.18
CA GLN A 552 15.56 -54.74 -9.76
C GLN A 552 16.24 -53.50 -9.12
N ASN A 553 16.02 -52.28 -9.62
CA ASN A 553 16.47 -51.03 -8.99
C ASN A 553 15.29 -50.11 -8.56
N ASP A 554 14.09 -50.65 -8.41
CA ASP A 554 12.86 -49.90 -8.13
C ASP A 554 12.93 -49.12 -6.80
N LYS A 555 13.18 -47.81 -6.90
CA LYS A 555 12.75 -46.83 -5.89
C LYS A 555 11.26 -47.07 -5.64
N GLY A 556 10.85 -47.19 -4.38
CA GLY A 556 9.47 -47.52 -4.04
C GLY A 556 8.46 -46.57 -4.73
N VAL A 557 7.31 -47.09 -5.14
CA VAL A 557 6.22 -46.27 -5.67
C VAL A 557 5.44 -45.71 -4.49
N LEU A 558 5.33 -44.38 -4.38
CA LEU A 558 4.50 -43.71 -3.38
C LEU A 558 3.06 -44.25 -3.45
N ALA A 559 2.43 -44.39 -2.27
CA ALA A 559 1.03 -44.79 -2.18
C ALA A 559 0.14 -43.83 -2.99
N GLY A 560 -0.80 -44.35 -3.78
CA GLY A 560 -1.61 -43.56 -4.71
C GLY A 560 -2.37 -42.42 -4.02
N TRP A 561 -3.02 -42.70 -2.89
CA TRP A 561 -3.72 -41.69 -2.10
C TRP A 561 -2.82 -40.56 -1.60
N LEU A 562 -1.55 -40.86 -1.28
CA LEU A 562 -0.57 -39.86 -0.84
C LEU A 562 -0.05 -39.04 -2.01
N ARG A 563 0.18 -39.69 -3.16
CA ARG A 563 0.51 -39.01 -4.41
C ARG A 563 -0.60 -38.03 -4.80
N ASP A 564 -1.85 -38.47 -4.75
CA ASP A 564 -3.01 -37.64 -5.12
C ASP A 564 -3.15 -36.43 -4.17
N LEU A 565 -2.98 -36.63 -2.85
CA LEU A 565 -2.97 -35.55 -1.87
C LEU A 565 -1.87 -34.52 -2.16
N ILE A 566 -0.64 -34.99 -2.42
CA ILE A 566 0.49 -34.10 -2.68
C ILE A 566 0.29 -33.35 -3.99
N LEU A 567 -0.18 -34.02 -5.05
CA LEU A 567 -0.52 -33.36 -6.30
C LEU A 567 -1.60 -32.30 -6.10
N GLN A 568 -2.61 -32.55 -5.27
CA GLN A 568 -3.63 -31.56 -4.94
C GLN A 568 -3.02 -30.31 -4.27
N HIS A 569 -2.12 -30.48 -3.30
CA HIS A 569 -1.40 -29.35 -2.69
C HIS A 569 -0.49 -28.63 -3.70
N THR A 570 0.22 -29.37 -4.56
CA THR A 570 1.07 -28.80 -5.60
C THR A 570 0.27 -27.94 -6.57
N GLU A 571 -0.87 -28.41 -7.06
CA GLU A 571 -1.73 -27.65 -7.96
C GLU A 571 -2.35 -26.42 -7.26
N SER A 572 -2.76 -26.56 -6.00
CA SER A 572 -3.24 -25.43 -5.19
C SER A 572 -2.16 -24.35 -5.00
N LEU A 573 -0.90 -24.75 -4.80
CA LEU A 573 0.22 -23.83 -4.69
C LEU A 573 0.56 -23.18 -6.02
N LYS A 574 0.53 -23.92 -7.13
CA LYS A 574 0.73 -23.38 -8.48
C LYS A 574 -0.34 -22.35 -8.86
N GLY A 575 -1.55 -22.49 -8.33
CA GLY A 575 -2.68 -21.59 -8.61
C GLY A 575 -2.47 -20.15 -8.14
N SER A 576 -1.96 -19.93 -6.92
CA SER A 576 -1.63 -18.58 -6.43
C SER A 576 -0.63 -18.58 -5.27
N TYR A 577 0.22 -17.55 -5.20
CA TYR A 577 1.14 -17.29 -4.07
C TYR A 577 0.48 -16.55 -2.90
N THR A 578 -0.73 -16.03 -3.07
CA THR A 578 -1.48 -15.35 -2.00
C THR A 578 -2.18 -16.33 -1.09
N ASN A 579 -2.41 -17.58 -1.52
CA ASN A 579 -2.94 -18.64 -0.68
C ASN A 579 -2.04 -18.91 0.54
N PRO A 580 -2.60 -19.40 1.67
CA PRO A 580 -1.81 -19.89 2.79
C PRO A 580 -0.88 -21.02 2.34
N LEU A 581 0.38 -20.97 2.75
CA LEU A 581 1.33 -22.05 2.49
C LEU A 581 1.18 -23.14 3.56
N PRO A 582 1.47 -24.42 3.22
CA PRO A 582 1.39 -25.52 4.17
C PRO A 582 2.23 -25.26 5.42
N ASN A 583 1.60 -25.42 6.58
CA ASN A 583 2.30 -25.47 7.85
C ASN A 583 2.31 -26.92 8.38
N PRO A 584 3.26 -27.27 9.26
CA PRO A 584 3.38 -28.63 9.79
C PRO A 584 2.09 -29.18 10.41
N SER A 585 1.27 -28.32 11.02
CA SER A 585 0.02 -28.72 11.67
C SER A 585 -1.10 -28.98 10.67
N SER A 586 -1.32 -28.08 9.70
CA SER A 586 -2.37 -28.21 8.69
C SER A 586 -2.13 -29.42 7.79
N LEU A 587 -0.90 -29.59 7.29
CA LEU A 587 -0.57 -30.73 6.43
C LEU A 587 -0.71 -32.07 7.17
N ARG A 588 -0.43 -32.09 8.49
CA ARG A 588 -0.67 -33.28 9.31
C ARG A 588 -2.16 -33.62 9.36
N GLU A 589 -3.03 -32.63 9.54
CA GLU A 589 -4.48 -32.83 9.57
C GLU A 589 -5.00 -33.36 8.22
N ASP A 590 -4.58 -32.73 7.11
CA ASP A 590 -4.94 -33.14 5.75
C ASP A 590 -4.48 -34.58 5.45
N PHE A 591 -3.26 -34.90 5.85
CA PHE A 591 -2.72 -36.25 5.72
C PHE A 591 -3.49 -37.28 6.56
N VAL A 592 -3.81 -36.96 7.82
CA VAL A 592 -4.59 -37.86 8.70
C VAL A 592 -6.00 -38.07 8.13
N ALA A 593 -6.62 -37.03 7.59
CA ALA A 593 -7.91 -37.09 6.93
C ALA A 593 -7.86 -38.00 5.69
N ALA A 594 -6.90 -37.78 4.79
CA ALA A 594 -6.70 -38.60 3.60
C ALA A 594 -6.39 -40.07 3.93
N LEU A 595 -5.55 -40.31 4.94
CA LEU A 595 -5.23 -41.66 5.42
C LEU A 595 -6.48 -42.36 5.96
N ARG A 596 -7.31 -41.66 6.75
CA ARG A 596 -8.56 -42.23 7.29
C ARG A 596 -9.53 -42.61 6.17
N VAL A 597 -9.69 -41.77 5.16
CA VAL A 597 -10.51 -42.05 3.98
C VAL A 597 -9.98 -43.29 3.24
N HIS A 598 -8.66 -43.36 3.01
CA HIS A 598 -8.03 -44.50 2.35
C HIS A 598 -8.21 -45.82 3.13
N VAL A 599 -7.93 -45.82 4.43
CA VAL A 599 -8.05 -47.01 5.30
C VAL A 599 -9.50 -47.49 5.34
N SER A 600 -10.46 -46.57 5.45
CA SER A 600 -11.90 -46.90 5.46
C SER A 600 -12.38 -47.48 4.12
N GLY A 601 -11.90 -46.93 2.99
CA GLY A 601 -12.31 -47.38 1.66
C GLY A 601 -11.60 -48.65 1.17
N THR A 602 -10.37 -48.92 1.63
CA THR A 602 -9.54 -50.01 1.08
C THR A 602 -9.17 -51.10 2.07
N SER A 603 -9.38 -50.91 3.38
CA SER A 603 -8.96 -51.85 4.44
C SER A 603 -7.48 -52.28 4.30
N CYS A 604 -6.59 -51.35 3.97
CA CYS A 604 -5.17 -51.62 3.75
C CYS A 604 -4.43 -51.85 5.09
N PRO A 605 -3.89 -53.05 5.37
CA PRO A 605 -3.25 -53.36 6.65
C PRO A 605 -2.01 -52.51 6.90
N SER A 606 -1.16 -52.31 5.88
CA SER A 606 0.06 -51.51 6.00
C SER A 606 -0.21 -50.05 6.35
N CYS A 607 -1.23 -49.44 5.74
CA CYS A 607 -1.63 -48.06 6.03
C CYS A 607 -2.32 -47.92 7.38
N SER A 608 -3.01 -48.97 7.85
CA SER A 608 -3.56 -49.02 9.21
C SER A 608 -2.46 -49.04 10.27
N THR A 609 -1.37 -49.77 10.04
CA THR A 609 -0.20 -49.81 10.94
C THR A 609 0.56 -48.49 10.93
N LEU A 610 0.71 -47.85 9.77
CA LEU A 610 1.30 -46.50 9.66
C LEU A 610 0.56 -45.50 10.55
N GLY A 611 -0.77 -45.53 10.57
CA GLY A 611 -1.57 -44.66 11.46
C GLY A 611 -1.43 -44.98 12.96
N ALA A 612 -1.01 -46.19 13.33
CA ALA A 612 -0.98 -46.66 14.72
C ALA A 612 0.40 -46.59 15.41
N THR A 613 1.50 -46.82 14.68
CA THR A 613 2.83 -46.98 15.30
C THR A 613 3.95 -46.16 14.66
N GLU A 614 3.94 -45.95 13.35
CA GLU A 614 5.03 -45.27 12.61
C GLU A 614 4.69 -43.83 12.21
N GLY A 615 3.42 -43.43 12.34
CA GLY A 615 2.92 -42.10 11.96
C GLY A 615 3.62 -40.95 12.68
N VAL A 616 4.02 -41.12 13.94
CA VAL A 616 4.72 -40.06 14.69
C VAL A 616 6.08 -39.75 14.08
N ALA A 617 6.91 -40.77 13.84
CA ALA A 617 8.23 -40.60 13.22
C ALA A 617 8.13 -40.07 11.77
N PHE A 618 7.08 -40.50 11.07
CA PHE A 618 6.72 -39.98 9.76
C PHE A 618 6.43 -38.47 9.79
N PHE A 619 5.55 -38.03 10.70
CA PHE A 619 5.22 -36.61 10.85
C PHE A 619 6.42 -35.80 11.32
N ASP A 620 7.23 -36.33 12.23
CA ASP A 620 8.45 -35.64 12.67
C ASP A 620 9.43 -35.43 11.50
N GLN A 621 9.57 -36.41 10.61
CA GLN A 621 10.41 -36.28 9.43
C GLN A 621 9.83 -35.28 8.41
N LEU A 622 8.53 -35.34 8.17
CA LEU A 622 7.83 -34.40 7.28
C LEU A 622 7.90 -32.97 7.81
N ASN A 623 7.63 -32.77 9.09
CA ASN A 623 7.69 -31.49 9.77
C ASN A 623 9.10 -30.90 9.70
N ARG A 624 10.14 -31.69 9.97
CA ARG A 624 11.54 -31.22 9.82
C ARG A 624 11.85 -30.76 8.41
N ARG A 625 11.33 -31.46 7.39
CA ARG A 625 11.55 -31.05 5.98
C ARG A 625 10.76 -29.81 5.62
N ILE A 626 9.51 -29.68 6.07
CA ILE A 626 8.69 -28.48 5.85
C ILE A 626 9.30 -27.27 6.53
N SER A 627 9.70 -27.40 7.80
CA SER A 627 10.43 -26.34 8.50
C SER A 627 11.69 -25.97 7.74
N LYS A 628 12.46 -26.97 7.27
CA LYS A 628 13.65 -26.71 6.46
C LYS A 628 13.32 -25.93 5.17
N VAL A 629 12.27 -26.28 4.42
CA VAL A 629 11.85 -25.55 3.20
C VAL A 629 11.38 -24.13 3.52
N ARG A 630 10.73 -23.92 4.67
CA ARG A 630 10.33 -22.58 5.14
C ARG A 630 11.54 -21.74 5.56
N ASP A 631 12.52 -22.34 6.22
CA ASP A 631 13.70 -21.68 6.78
C ASP A 631 14.88 -21.62 5.79
N GLU A 632 14.80 -22.32 4.65
CA GLU A 632 15.87 -22.46 3.66
C GLU A 632 16.24 -21.14 2.97
N GLU A 633 15.28 -20.21 2.88
CA GLU A 633 15.48 -18.91 2.25
C GLU A 633 15.38 -17.78 3.29
N PRO A 634 16.51 -17.19 3.71
CA PRO A 634 16.45 -16.00 4.56
C PRO A 634 15.78 -14.86 3.79
N PHE A 635 14.97 -14.06 4.49
CA PHE A 635 14.34 -12.90 3.89
C PHE A 635 15.42 -11.91 3.43
N ARG A 636 15.57 -11.73 2.11
CA ARG A 636 16.46 -10.72 1.54
C ARG A 636 15.66 -9.52 1.07
N ARG A 637 15.99 -8.34 1.63
CA ARG A 637 15.61 -7.05 1.03
C ARG A 637 16.36 -6.88 -0.28
N ASP A 638 15.64 -6.57 -1.33
CA ASP A 638 16.27 -6.29 -2.63
C ASP A 638 16.65 -4.81 -2.66
N THR A 639 17.72 -4.44 -1.96
CA THR A 639 18.11 -3.02 -1.82
C THR A 639 18.73 -2.43 -3.09
N GLY A 640 18.76 -3.15 -4.23
CA GLY A 640 19.44 -2.72 -5.45
C GLY A 640 20.95 -2.46 -5.29
N VAL A 641 21.49 -2.67 -4.09
CA VAL A 641 22.89 -2.55 -3.72
C VAL A 641 23.35 -3.96 -3.41
N SER A 642 24.12 -4.52 -4.34
CA SER A 642 24.91 -5.73 -4.13
C SER A 642 25.81 -5.52 -2.92
N ASN A 643 25.40 -5.98 -1.74
CA ASN A 643 26.31 -6.05 -0.60
C ASN A 643 27.37 -7.09 -0.91
N MET A 644 28.56 -6.60 -1.26
CA MET A 644 29.79 -7.37 -1.25
C MET A 644 29.89 -8.12 0.07
N SER A 645 29.96 -9.44 -0.04
CA SER A 645 30.38 -10.35 1.01
C SER A 645 31.65 -9.80 1.64
N VAL A 646 31.56 -9.32 2.88
CA VAL A 646 32.74 -9.09 3.70
C VAL A 646 33.20 -10.47 4.15
N ASP A 647 34.16 -10.99 3.40
CA ASP A 647 34.91 -12.19 3.72
C ASP A 647 35.69 -11.90 5.03
N LEU A 648 35.16 -12.40 6.14
CA LEU A 648 35.89 -12.40 7.41
C LEU A 648 37.04 -13.40 7.28
N GLY A 649 38.20 -12.86 6.89
CA GLY A 649 39.45 -13.58 6.82
C GLY A 649 39.73 -14.35 8.12
N ASN A 650 39.93 -15.65 7.93
CA ASN A 650 40.36 -16.62 8.92
C ASN A 650 41.66 -16.15 9.63
N PRO A 651 41.67 -15.97 10.96
CA PRO A 651 42.88 -15.64 11.68
C PRO A 651 43.55 -16.95 12.09
N ASP A 652 44.33 -17.55 11.19
CA ASP A 652 45.44 -18.48 11.48
C ASP A 652 46.02 -19.02 10.16
N ALA A 653 46.97 -18.26 9.60
CA ALA A 653 48.06 -18.72 8.72
C ALA A 653 49.09 -17.61 8.49
#